data_AF-A0A9R1SUP1-F1
#
_entry.id   AF-A0A9R1SUP1-F1
#
_cell.length_a   1.000
_cell.length_b   1.000
_cell.length_c   1.000
_cell.angle_alpha   90.00
_cell.angle_beta   90.00
_cell.angle_gamma   90.00
#
_symmetry.space_group_name_H-M   'P 1'
#
loop_
_entity.id
_entity.type
_entity.pdbx_description
1 polymer ?
#
loop_
_entity_poly.entity_id
_entity_poly.type
_entity_poly.pdbx_seq_one_letter_code
_entity_poly.pdbx_strand_id
1 'polypeptide(L)'
;MDAARIAYAFFILLLALGFGLLHRWHVSTLFENDRHFSHLSEMEREMSFRTEMGMYYYYYKLMIEAPTWHEGLERLRNDNLSQYPKVINADRTYNLFPEIYAGTLYRLAESLGLLGESQCWQTERGDGLSTVMSCQGLSVPSYFYIAIVWSLAMMTGSVLFLYATYLSGSIYGGLIAILAFFFNHTECTRVQWTPPLRESFAYPLLLLQMFRVTMCLDKYSSERRKFTWRNVLWDNAYADIFIVTKLCLFSWQFSQFIFTIQIIILLILQWLRIIPRYVTLYLLFHHIIAIAFTFYQGPTVINSMYTCLVVGATYVNLLNSRVDGLWNPYLLLFSDILGTIGSARFVKSAIIDYDDYHHIYNLVRSKLSGFRDFHTMLYTCSPEFDFLPYETYEIIVKTFLLPTAILAGFLAIYFWYRDFRMRGYSQCIEPGIAYNGLQTGAFIVMAFLVMRLKLFMTPHLCIIAGMVFSRKYLALVGIKREHVRLTFFITLVAIMTYHGAQRVQVERQFYGEYSNIEQEQLFDWVNANTPKNAVFAGKMSIMANLLLATGRPIVNNPYYESTEMRDRTLKVYEIYSRKDAAAVYETLRKMQVDYLVLDEGNCYGLGAGKSGCRMVDLWDFSDNGRAKRLGKRPLCPILYSGSAHPFRRVFANNHYVVLRLDYSTYVELKPKTPILMLS
;
A
#
# COMPACT_ATOMS: atom_id res chain seq x y z
N MET A 1 21.87 33.38 -22.43
CA MET A 1 21.93 32.56 -21.20
C MET A 1 20.66 31.75 -20.97
N ASP A 2 19.48 32.25 -21.35
CA ASP A 2 18.22 31.52 -21.13
C ASP A 2 18.05 30.31 -22.05
N ALA A 3 18.45 30.39 -23.33
CA ALA A 3 18.40 29.25 -24.25
C ALA A 3 19.19 28.02 -23.75
N ALA A 4 20.39 28.21 -23.19
CA ALA A 4 21.21 27.12 -22.66
C ALA A 4 20.59 26.49 -21.39
N ARG A 5 19.95 27.29 -20.54
CA ARG A 5 19.22 26.79 -19.35
C ARG A 5 17.97 26.03 -19.75
N ILE A 6 17.24 26.52 -20.75
CA ILE A 6 16.06 25.85 -21.30
C ILE A 6 16.47 24.52 -21.96
N ALA A 7 17.52 24.52 -22.77
CA ALA A 7 18.05 23.31 -23.40
C ALA A 7 18.51 22.27 -22.35
N TYR A 8 19.18 22.72 -21.29
CA TYR A 8 19.58 21.84 -20.18
C TYR A 8 18.38 21.26 -19.42
N ALA A 9 17.36 22.08 -19.12
CA ALA A 9 16.14 21.61 -18.48
C ALA A 9 15.38 20.60 -19.36
N PHE A 10 15.28 20.88 -20.67
CA PHE A 10 14.67 19.97 -21.64
C PHE A 10 15.43 18.64 -21.73
N PHE A 11 16.77 18.68 -21.75
CA PHE A 11 17.60 17.49 -21.74
C PHE A 11 17.39 16.63 -20.49
N ILE A 12 17.29 17.25 -19.31
CA ILE A 12 16.95 16.54 -18.06
C ILE A 12 15.58 15.88 -18.13
N LEU A 13 14.58 16.57 -18.68
CA LEU A 13 13.23 16.01 -18.85
C LEU A 13 13.21 14.83 -19.83
N LEU A 14 13.98 14.90 -20.92
CA LEU A 14 14.14 13.79 -21.85
C LEU A 14 14.80 12.57 -21.18
N LEU A 15 15.86 12.78 -20.40
CA LEU A 15 16.49 11.71 -19.63
C LEU A 15 15.51 11.10 -18.61
N ALA A 16 14.75 11.94 -17.89
CA ALA A 16 13.74 11.48 -16.95
C ALA A 16 12.72 10.58 -17.63
N LEU A 17 12.18 11.01 -18.78
CA LEU A 17 11.25 10.23 -19.59
C LEU A 17 11.89 8.92 -20.08
N GLY A 18 13.14 8.95 -20.54
CA GLY A 18 13.88 7.77 -20.96
C GLY A 18 14.02 6.73 -19.83
N PHE A 19 14.39 7.16 -18.62
CA PHE A 19 14.46 6.26 -17.46
C PHE A 19 13.08 5.78 -17.00
N GLY A 20 12.06 6.62 -17.10
CA GLY A 20 10.67 6.22 -16.87
C GLY A 20 10.22 5.12 -17.83
N LEU A 21 10.47 5.27 -19.13
CA LEU A 21 10.15 4.27 -20.14
C LEU A 21 10.92 2.96 -19.91
N LEU A 22 12.19 3.07 -19.51
CA LEU A 22 13.01 1.91 -19.13
C LEU A 22 12.39 1.17 -17.92
N HIS A 23 11.92 1.91 -16.91
CA HIS A 23 11.27 1.29 -15.74
C HIS A 23 9.95 0.62 -16.12
N ARG A 24 9.13 1.27 -16.95
CA ARG A 24 7.90 0.68 -17.50
C ARG A 24 8.18 -0.65 -18.20
N TRP A 25 9.15 -0.64 -19.12
CA TRP A 25 9.54 -1.85 -19.87
C TRP A 25 10.09 -2.94 -18.94
N HIS A 26 10.92 -2.56 -17.97
CA HIS A 26 11.49 -3.50 -17.03
C HIS A 26 10.40 -4.21 -16.21
N VAL A 27 9.49 -3.44 -15.61
CA VAL A 27 8.40 -3.98 -14.79
C VAL A 27 7.44 -4.85 -15.60
N SER A 28 7.04 -4.40 -16.79
CA SER A 28 6.13 -5.19 -17.63
C SER A 28 6.76 -6.53 -18.05
N THR A 29 8.06 -6.52 -18.33
CA THR A 29 8.80 -7.75 -18.65
C THR A 29 8.88 -8.68 -17.45
N LEU A 30 9.15 -8.16 -16.25
CA LEU A 30 9.18 -8.97 -15.03
C LEU A 30 7.82 -9.59 -14.70
N PHE A 31 6.73 -8.83 -14.86
CA PHE A 31 5.38 -9.35 -14.66
C PHE A 31 5.05 -10.46 -15.66
N GLU A 32 5.42 -10.29 -16.93
CA GLU A 32 5.22 -11.30 -17.96
C GLU A 32 6.07 -12.56 -17.68
N ASN A 33 7.32 -12.38 -17.28
CA ASN A 33 8.20 -13.50 -16.94
C ASN A 33 7.74 -14.26 -15.69
N ASP A 34 7.14 -13.60 -14.69
CA ASP A 34 6.67 -14.24 -13.44
C ASP A 34 5.37 -15.03 -13.62
N ARG A 35 4.44 -14.51 -14.43
CA ARG A 35 3.08 -15.05 -14.54
C ARG A 35 2.82 -15.81 -15.83
N HIS A 36 3.59 -15.53 -16.87
CA HIS A 36 3.26 -15.89 -18.25
C HIS A 36 1.84 -15.42 -18.62
N PHE A 37 1.53 -14.16 -18.28
CA PHE A 37 0.19 -13.57 -18.36
C PHE A 37 -0.41 -13.61 -19.78
N SER A 38 0.48 -13.56 -20.78
CA SER A 38 0.21 -13.77 -22.20
C SER A 38 -0.47 -15.08 -22.56
N HIS A 39 -0.23 -16.14 -21.80
CA HIS A 39 -0.65 -17.52 -22.06
C HIS A 39 -1.94 -17.88 -21.33
N LEU A 40 -2.24 -17.14 -20.26
CA LEU A 40 -3.41 -17.37 -19.41
C LEU A 40 -4.72 -17.03 -20.14
N SER A 41 -5.76 -17.82 -19.87
CA SER A 41 -7.15 -17.49 -20.18
C SER A 41 -7.63 -16.29 -19.36
N GLU A 42 -8.78 -15.70 -19.75
CA GLU A 42 -9.37 -14.59 -19.00
C GLU A 42 -9.63 -14.94 -17.52
N MET A 43 -10.18 -16.13 -17.26
CA MET A 43 -10.45 -16.60 -15.90
C MET A 43 -9.16 -16.81 -15.10
N GLU A 44 -8.11 -17.38 -15.70
CA GLU A 44 -6.81 -17.55 -15.04
C GLU A 44 -6.15 -16.21 -14.71
N ARG A 45 -6.26 -15.22 -15.60
CA ARG A 45 -5.80 -13.85 -15.33
C ARG A 45 -6.52 -13.23 -14.16
N GLU A 46 -7.84 -13.40 -14.08
CA GLU A 46 -8.64 -12.93 -12.95
C GLU A 46 -8.24 -13.61 -11.64
N MET A 47 -8.01 -14.92 -11.67
CA MET A 47 -7.55 -15.67 -10.49
C MET A 47 -6.14 -15.26 -10.05
N SER A 48 -5.29 -14.82 -10.98
CA SER A 48 -3.94 -14.34 -10.67
C SER A 48 -3.96 -13.08 -9.79
N PHE A 49 -5.01 -12.27 -9.88
CA PHE A 49 -5.26 -11.13 -8.99
C PHE A 49 -5.80 -11.59 -7.64
N ARG A 50 -4.90 -12.07 -6.77
CA ARG A 50 -5.22 -12.52 -5.41
C ARG A 50 -5.59 -11.37 -4.45
N THR A 51 -6.36 -11.70 -3.41
CA THR A 51 -6.68 -10.81 -2.28
C THR A 51 -7.30 -9.47 -2.70
N GLU A 52 -6.71 -8.35 -2.31
CA GLU A 52 -7.23 -6.99 -2.59
C GLU A 52 -7.22 -6.69 -4.09
N MET A 53 -6.27 -7.27 -4.83
CA MET A 53 -6.13 -7.06 -6.28
C MET A 53 -7.38 -7.52 -7.03
N GLY A 54 -7.87 -8.72 -6.70
CA GLY A 54 -9.08 -9.27 -7.32
C GLY A 54 -10.32 -8.47 -6.97
N MET A 55 -10.40 -7.97 -5.73
CA MET A 55 -11.49 -7.11 -5.29
C MET A 55 -11.51 -5.77 -6.04
N TYR A 56 -10.36 -5.11 -6.23
CA TYR A 56 -10.29 -3.87 -6.98
C TYR A 56 -10.55 -4.09 -8.48
N TYR A 57 -9.97 -5.14 -9.06
CA TYR A 57 -10.23 -5.48 -10.46
C TYR A 57 -11.71 -5.79 -10.72
N TYR A 58 -12.41 -6.44 -9.78
CA TYR A 58 -13.86 -6.67 -9.86
C TYR A 58 -14.65 -5.37 -10.00
N TYR A 59 -14.31 -4.32 -9.25
CA TYR A 59 -15.00 -3.04 -9.35
C TYR A 59 -14.68 -2.27 -10.64
N TYR A 60 -13.46 -2.41 -11.15
CA TYR A 60 -13.12 -1.93 -12.49
C TYR A 60 -13.95 -2.67 -13.56
N LYS A 61 -14.02 -4.00 -13.49
CA LYS A 61 -14.83 -4.86 -14.38
C LYS A 61 -16.31 -4.47 -14.33
N LEU A 62 -16.85 -4.24 -13.14
CA LEU A 62 -18.24 -3.80 -12.95
C LEU A 62 -18.53 -2.44 -13.63
N MET A 63 -17.57 -1.52 -13.66
CA MET A 63 -17.74 -0.23 -14.34
C MET A 63 -17.74 -0.33 -15.87
N ILE A 64 -16.95 -1.25 -16.44
CA ILE A 64 -16.86 -1.42 -17.90
C ILE A 64 -18.00 -2.29 -18.45
N GLU A 65 -18.44 -3.30 -17.70
CA GLU A 65 -19.53 -4.20 -18.10
C GLU A 65 -20.92 -3.57 -17.92
N ALA A 66 -21.02 -2.49 -17.14
CA ALA A 66 -22.28 -1.79 -16.96
C ALA A 66 -22.75 -1.15 -18.29
N PRO A 67 -24.05 -1.29 -18.64
CA PRO A 67 -24.63 -0.70 -19.85
C PRO A 67 -24.38 0.80 -19.96
N THR A 68 -24.48 1.52 -18.84
CA THR A 68 -24.19 2.95 -18.76
C THR A 68 -23.23 3.26 -17.61
N TRP A 69 -22.49 4.37 -17.74
CA TRP A 69 -21.59 4.85 -16.69
C TRP A 69 -22.33 5.14 -15.37
N HIS A 70 -23.54 5.69 -15.47
CA HIS A 70 -24.37 6.00 -14.30
C HIS A 70 -24.83 4.73 -13.59
N GLU A 71 -25.24 3.72 -14.34
CA GLU A 71 -25.63 2.42 -13.78
C GLU A 71 -24.44 1.71 -13.11
N GLY A 72 -23.25 1.79 -13.71
CA GLY A 72 -22.01 1.28 -13.09
C GLY A 72 -21.75 1.94 -11.73
N LEU A 73 -21.85 3.27 -11.66
CA LEU A 73 -21.71 4.00 -10.41
C LEU A 73 -22.82 3.69 -9.39
N GLU A 74 -24.05 3.49 -9.85
CA GLU A 74 -25.16 3.13 -8.97
C GLU A 74 -24.94 1.75 -8.34
N ARG A 75 -24.51 0.77 -9.14
CA ARG A 75 -24.14 -0.57 -8.68
C ARG A 75 -22.96 -0.53 -7.69
N LEU A 76 -21.98 0.37 -7.87
CA LEU A 76 -20.92 0.60 -6.87
C LEU A 76 -21.43 1.21 -5.56
N ARG A 77 -22.35 2.17 -5.65
CA ARG A 77 -22.89 2.87 -4.47
C ARG A 77 -23.89 2.03 -3.68
N ASN A 78 -24.50 1.04 -4.32
CA ASN A 78 -25.48 0.12 -3.76
C ASN A 78 -24.98 -1.33 -3.87
N ASP A 79 -23.73 -1.58 -3.48
CA ASP A 79 -23.11 -2.90 -3.57
C ASP A 79 -23.67 -3.83 -2.49
N ASN A 80 -24.34 -4.90 -2.92
CA ASN A 80 -24.90 -5.94 -2.06
C ASN A 80 -24.12 -7.26 -2.13
N LEU A 81 -23.03 -7.32 -2.90
CA LEU A 81 -22.29 -8.56 -3.14
C LEU A 81 -21.04 -8.67 -2.26
N SER A 82 -20.31 -7.59 -2.02
CA SER A 82 -19.02 -7.69 -1.30
C SER A 82 -19.14 -7.87 0.22
N GLN A 83 -20.26 -7.48 0.84
CA GLN A 83 -20.49 -7.57 2.29
C GLN A 83 -21.89 -8.10 2.63
N TYR A 84 -22.37 -9.12 1.89
CA TYR A 84 -23.71 -9.66 2.06
C TYR A 84 -24.02 -10.08 3.52
N PRO A 85 -25.21 -9.80 4.09
CA PRO A 85 -26.41 -9.21 3.47
C PRO A 85 -26.45 -7.69 3.45
N LYS A 86 -25.40 -7.01 3.90
CA LYS A 86 -25.37 -5.56 4.01
C LYS A 86 -25.17 -4.94 2.63
N VAL A 87 -25.98 -3.93 2.32
CA VAL A 87 -25.75 -3.05 1.16
C VAL A 87 -24.83 -1.92 1.60
N ILE A 88 -23.73 -1.75 0.88
CA ILE A 88 -22.73 -0.73 1.18
C ILE A 88 -22.46 0.17 -0.02
N ASN A 89 -21.95 1.37 0.26
CA ASN A 89 -21.35 2.21 -0.76
C ASN A 89 -19.88 1.81 -0.92
N ALA A 90 -19.60 0.98 -1.93
CA ALA A 90 -18.26 0.44 -2.18
C ALA A 90 -17.26 1.53 -2.59
N ASP A 91 -17.70 2.54 -3.35
CA ASP A 91 -16.88 3.69 -3.76
C ASP A 91 -16.24 4.38 -2.54
N ARG A 92 -17.09 4.72 -1.55
CA ARG A 92 -16.62 5.34 -0.31
C ARG A 92 -15.87 4.39 0.60
N THR A 93 -16.34 3.15 0.73
CA THR A 93 -15.78 2.20 1.69
C THR A 93 -14.37 1.75 1.30
N TYR A 94 -14.13 1.53 0.01
CA TYR A 94 -12.88 0.94 -0.50
C TYR A 94 -11.98 1.92 -1.27
N ASN A 95 -12.33 3.21 -1.28
CA ASN A 95 -11.66 4.28 -2.02
C ASN A 95 -11.45 3.91 -3.50
N LEU A 96 -12.54 3.65 -4.24
CA LEU A 96 -12.51 3.10 -5.61
C LEU A 96 -12.20 4.14 -6.71
N PHE A 97 -11.64 5.30 -6.35
CA PHE A 97 -11.34 6.35 -7.31
C PHE A 97 -10.42 5.88 -8.46
N PRO A 98 -9.33 5.12 -8.23
CA PRO A 98 -8.51 4.59 -9.32
C PRO A 98 -9.28 3.68 -10.30
N GLU A 99 -10.19 2.84 -9.82
CA GLU A 99 -10.97 1.92 -10.67
C GLU A 99 -12.06 2.66 -11.43
N ILE A 100 -12.75 3.60 -10.80
CA ILE A 100 -13.75 4.45 -11.46
C ILE A 100 -13.07 5.27 -12.57
N TYR A 101 -11.89 5.82 -12.29
CA TYR A 101 -11.10 6.55 -13.28
C TYR A 101 -10.64 5.64 -14.42
N ALA A 102 -10.08 4.46 -14.12
CA ALA A 102 -9.67 3.48 -15.11
C ALA A 102 -10.84 2.99 -15.99
N GLY A 103 -11.99 2.67 -15.39
CA GLY A 103 -13.18 2.24 -16.10
C GLY A 103 -13.77 3.34 -16.99
N THR A 104 -13.73 4.59 -16.52
CA THR A 104 -14.14 5.75 -17.32
C THR A 104 -13.22 5.96 -18.52
N LEU A 105 -11.90 5.85 -18.32
CA LEU A 105 -10.93 5.93 -19.41
C LEU A 105 -11.10 4.80 -20.42
N TYR A 106 -11.38 3.57 -19.97
CA TYR A 106 -11.62 2.44 -20.86
C TYR A 106 -12.84 2.67 -21.75
N ARG A 107 -13.99 3.02 -21.17
CA ARG A 107 -15.23 3.31 -21.92
C ARG A 107 -15.06 4.49 -22.89
N LEU A 108 -14.29 5.51 -22.49
CA LEU A 108 -13.97 6.64 -23.37
C LEU A 108 -13.10 6.18 -24.54
N ALA A 109 -12.04 5.42 -24.28
CA ALA A 109 -11.15 4.89 -25.31
C ALA A 109 -11.90 3.96 -26.28
N GLU A 110 -12.81 3.13 -25.76
CA GLU A 110 -13.71 2.28 -26.55
C GLU A 110 -14.63 3.13 -27.45
N SER A 111 -15.30 4.13 -26.88
CA SER A 111 -16.20 5.01 -27.63
C SER A 111 -15.49 5.83 -28.73
N LEU A 112 -14.20 6.10 -28.55
CA LEU A 112 -13.36 6.81 -29.51
C LEU A 112 -12.66 5.87 -30.52
N GLY A 113 -12.85 4.54 -30.39
CA GLY A 113 -12.20 3.55 -31.26
C GLY A 113 -10.67 3.46 -31.07
N LEU A 114 -10.15 3.86 -29.91
CA LEU A 114 -8.71 3.93 -29.62
C LEU A 114 -8.12 2.60 -29.10
N LEU A 115 -8.97 1.62 -28.79
CA LEU A 115 -8.54 0.38 -28.11
C LEU A 115 -7.82 -0.64 -29.01
N GLY A 116 -7.80 -0.44 -30.33
CA GLY A 116 -7.18 -1.35 -31.28
C GLY A 116 -7.83 -2.75 -31.30
N GLU A 117 -7.36 -3.61 -32.21
CA GLU A 117 -7.83 -5.00 -32.27
C GLU A 117 -7.06 -5.89 -31.28
N SER A 118 -7.77 -6.82 -30.64
CA SER A 118 -7.13 -7.85 -29.80
C SER A 118 -6.54 -8.96 -30.67
N GLN A 119 -5.34 -9.41 -30.31
CA GLN A 119 -4.70 -10.58 -30.92
C GLN A 119 -5.01 -11.79 -30.06
N CYS A 120 -5.72 -12.78 -30.62
CA CYS A 120 -6.13 -13.98 -29.90
C CYS A 120 -5.53 -15.24 -30.54
N TRP A 121 -5.13 -16.18 -29.71
CA TRP A 121 -4.66 -17.51 -30.15
C TRP A 121 -5.10 -18.59 -29.17
N GLN A 122 -5.09 -19.83 -29.67
CA GLN A 122 -5.31 -21.01 -28.84
C GLN A 122 -4.00 -21.42 -28.19
N THR A 123 -4.09 -21.72 -26.91
CA THR A 123 -2.95 -22.00 -26.06
C THR A 123 -3.13 -23.39 -25.45
N GLU A 124 -2.14 -24.26 -25.65
CA GLU A 124 -2.10 -25.59 -25.04
C GLU A 124 -1.49 -25.48 -23.64
N ARG A 125 -2.28 -25.81 -22.61
CA ARG A 125 -1.86 -25.68 -21.20
C ARG A 125 -0.97 -26.82 -20.69
N GLY A 126 -0.73 -27.85 -21.51
CA GLY A 126 -0.05 -29.07 -21.05
C GLY A 126 -0.92 -29.92 -20.11
N ASP A 127 -0.32 -30.99 -19.56
CA ASP A 127 -0.90 -31.85 -18.50
C ASP A 127 -2.31 -32.43 -18.76
N GLY A 128 -2.69 -32.59 -20.03
CA GLY A 128 -4.00 -33.12 -20.42
C GLY A 128 -5.17 -32.16 -20.17
N LEU A 129 -4.89 -30.88 -19.92
CA LEU A 129 -5.90 -29.83 -19.76
C LEU A 129 -6.46 -29.38 -21.11
N SER A 130 -7.69 -28.85 -21.10
CA SER A 130 -8.32 -28.29 -22.29
C SER A 130 -7.56 -27.06 -22.79
N THR A 131 -7.49 -26.92 -24.11
CA THR A 131 -6.94 -25.73 -24.77
C THR A 131 -7.78 -24.51 -24.42
N VAL A 132 -7.13 -23.39 -24.13
CA VAL A 132 -7.80 -22.13 -23.79
C VAL A 132 -7.53 -21.05 -24.84
N MET A 133 -8.52 -20.20 -25.07
CA MET A 133 -8.35 -19.00 -25.88
C MET A 133 -7.69 -17.91 -25.03
N SER A 134 -6.56 -17.39 -25.50
CA SER A 134 -5.88 -16.27 -24.87
C SER A 134 -5.83 -15.09 -25.83
N CYS A 135 -6.30 -13.92 -25.36
CA CYS A 135 -6.33 -12.69 -26.13
C CYS A 135 -5.44 -11.62 -25.50
N GLN A 136 -4.75 -10.82 -26.30
CA GLN A 136 -3.89 -9.71 -25.86
C GLN A 136 -4.25 -8.41 -26.55
N GLY A 137 -3.95 -7.29 -25.90
CA GLY A 137 -4.15 -5.95 -26.44
C GLY A 137 -4.84 -5.03 -25.44
N LEU A 138 -4.86 -3.74 -25.74
CA LEU A 138 -5.52 -2.73 -24.88
C LEU A 138 -7.04 -2.87 -24.87
N SER A 139 -7.62 -3.53 -25.87
CA SER A 139 -9.04 -3.91 -25.91
C SER A 139 -9.40 -5.03 -24.92
N VAL A 140 -8.42 -5.71 -24.32
CA VAL A 140 -8.67 -6.67 -23.24
C VAL A 140 -8.62 -5.93 -21.90
N PRO A 141 -9.70 -5.97 -21.08
CA PRO A 141 -9.80 -5.19 -19.85
C PRO A 141 -8.64 -5.33 -18.86
N SER A 142 -8.16 -6.56 -18.66
CA SER A 142 -7.06 -6.85 -17.74
C SER A 142 -5.75 -6.18 -18.18
N TYR A 143 -5.45 -6.19 -19.49
CA TYR A 143 -4.29 -5.51 -20.05
C TYR A 143 -4.39 -3.99 -19.98
N PHE A 144 -5.58 -3.43 -20.23
CA PHE A 144 -5.78 -1.99 -20.09
C PHE A 144 -5.56 -1.53 -18.65
N TYR A 145 -6.10 -2.26 -17.68
CA TYR A 145 -5.97 -1.93 -16.27
C TYR A 145 -4.51 -1.96 -15.79
N ILE A 146 -3.76 -3.02 -16.11
CA ILE A 146 -2.32 -3.07 -15.78
C ILE A 146 -1.51 -2.03 -16.57
N ALA A 147 -1.91 -1.65 -17.79
CA ALA A 147 -1.22 -0.61 -18.56
C ALA A 147 -1.29 0.78 -17.90
N ILE A 148 -2.37 1.09 -17.18
CA ILE A 148 -2.46 2.28 -16.32
C ILE A 148 -1.41 2.20 -15.22
N VAL A 149 -1.31 1.06 -14.53
CA VAL A 149 -0.30 0.84 -13.47
C VAL A 149 1.12 0.95 -14.03
N TRP A 150 1.41 0.41 -15.22
CA TRP A 150 2.69 0.56 -15.91
C TRP A 150 3.03 2.01 -16.26
N SER A 151 2.02 2.82 -16.54
CA SER A 151 2.18 4.26 -16.77
C SER A 151 2.50 5.01 -15.47
N LEU A 152 1.99 4.56 -14.33
CA LEU A 152 2.34 5.08 -13.01
C LEU A 152 3.74 4.61 -12.55
N ALA A 153 4.14 3.40 -12.92
CA ALA A 153 5.53 2.95 -12.77
C ALA A 153 6.49 3.82 -13.59
N MET A 154 6.14 4.16 -14.84
CA MET A 154 6.90 5.11 -15.65
C MET A 154 7.11 6.44 -14.92
N MET A 155 6.03 6.99 -14.35
CA MET A 155 6.09 8.23 -13.57
C MET A 155 7.02 8.10 -12.35
N THR A 156 7.02 6.96 -11.67
CA THR A 156 7.90 6.69 -10.51
C THR A 156 9.37 6.84 -10.90
N GLY A 157 9.81 6.20 -11.99
CA GLY A 157 11.19 6.30 -12.47
C GLY A 157 11.58 7.72 -12.88
N SER A 158 10.69 8.40 -13.62
CA SER A 158 10.92 9.80 -14.03
C SER A 158 11.06 10.76 -12.84
N VAL A 159 10.13 10.67 -11.87
CA VAL A 159 10.12 11.55 -10.70
C VAL A 159 11.33 11.29 -9.81
N LEU A 160 11.73 10.03 -9.61
CA LEU A 160 12.90 9.68 -8.80
C LEU A 160 14.18 10.29 -9.38
N PHE A 161 14.38 10.21 -10.69
CA PHE A 161 15.51 10.85 -11.38
C PHE A 161 15.51 12.37 -11.21
N LEU A 162 14.36 13.02 -11.44
CA LEU A 162 14.21 14.47 -11.31
C LEU A 162 14.47 14.94 -9.88
N TYR A 163 13.93 14.21 -8.89
CA TYR A 163 14.08 14.51 -7.48
C TYR A 163 15.55 14.43 -7.05
N ALA A 164 16.25 13.34 -7.37
CA ALA A 164 17.66 13.19 -7.04
C ALA A 164 18.57 14.18 -7.79
N THR A 165 18.27 14.48 -9.07
CA THR A 165 19.00 15.49 -9.85
C THR A 165 18.84 16.89 -9.25
N TYR A 166 17.64 17.23 -8.77
CA TYR A 166 17.37 18.50 -8.10
C TYR A 166 18.13 18.59 -6.78
N LEU A 167 18.02 17.57 -5.91
CA LEU A 167 18.61 17.58 -4.57
C LEU A 167 20.14 17.63 -4.61
N SER A 168 20.76 16.94 -5.56
CA SER A 168 22.20 16.99 -5.78
C SER A 168 22.67 18.19 -6.62
N GLY A 169 21.77 18.86 -7.35
CA GLY A 169 22.14 19.89 -8.33
C GLY A 169 23.05 19.36 -9.45
N SER A 170 22.99 18.06 -9.75
CA SER A 170 23.88 17.38 -10.70
C SER A 170 23.21 16.18 -11.37
N ILE A 171 23.42 16.00 -12.68
CA ILE A 171 22.91 14.84 -13.42
C ILE A 171 23.49 13.53 -12.85
N TYR A 172 24.75 13.56 -12.39
CA TYR A 172 25.40 12.38 -11.79
C TYR A 172 24.63 11.87 -10.57
N GLY A 173 24.06 12.76 -9.75
CA GLY A 173 23.26 12.35 -8.60
C GLY A 173 21.96 11.65 -9.00
N GLY A 174 21.31 12.14 -10.06
CA GLY A 174 20.15 11.48 -10.66
C GLY A 174 20.48 10.09 -11.21
N LEU A 175 21.61 9.95 -11.92
CA LEU A 175 22.06 8.66 -12.47
C LEU A 175 22.36 7.64 -11.37
N ILE A 176 23.06 8.03 -10.29
CA ILE A 176 23.30 7.14 -9.15
C ILE A 176 21.99 6.69 -8.51
N ALA A 177 21.03 7.60 -8.32
CA ALA A 177 19.74 7.26 -7.72
C ALA A 177 18.95 6.24 -8.57
N ILE A 178 18.95 6.41 -9.90
CA ILE A 178 18.27 5.48 -10.81
C ILE A 178 18.99 4.13 -10.88
N LEU A 179 20.32 4.12 -10.95
CA LEU A 179 21.09 2.87 -10.92
C LEU A 179 20.85 2.10 -9.62
N ALA A 180 20.91 2.80 -8.47
CA ALA A 180 20.59 2.22 -7.17
C ALA A 180 19.16 1.66 -7.11
N PHE A 181 18.19 2.38 -7.70
CA PHE A 181 16.80 1.95 -7.78
C PHE A 181 16.65 0.66 -8.59
N PHE A 182 17.27 0.55 -9.78
CA PHE A 182 17.21 -0.67 -10.58
C PHE A 182 17.95 -1.83 -9.93
N PHE A 183 19.13 -1.61 -9.33
CA PHE A 183 19.87 -2.68 -8.63
C PHE A 183 19.13 -3.21 -7.41
N ASN A 184 18.27 -2.41 -6.78
CA ASN A 184 17.47 -2.80 -5.62
C ASN A 184 15.97 -2.80 -5.93
N HIS A 185 15.57 -3.08 -7.19
CA HIS A 185 14.19 -2.90 -7.65
C HIS A 185 13.15 -3.62 -6.79
N THR A 186 13.38 -4.89 -6.46
CA THR A 186 12.53 -5.71 -5.57
C THR A 186 12.35 -5.15 -4.15
N GLU A 187 13.31 -4.35 -3.66
CA GLU A 187 13.27 -3.71 -2.33
C GLU A 187 12.64 -2.32 -2.41
N CYS A 188 12.62 -1.72 -3.60
CA CYS A 188 12.07 -0.40 -3.89
C CYS A 188 10.58 -0.45 -4.24
N THR A 189 10.14 -1.50 -4.92
CA THR A 189 8.77 -1.68 -5.38
C THR A 189 8.44 -3.16 -5.51
N ARG A 190 7.15 -3.46 -5.56
CA ARG A 190 6.60 -4.80 -5.81
C ARG A 190 5.53 -4.79 -6.88
N VAL A 191 5.47 -3.69 -7.64
CA VAL A 191 4.48 -3.47 -8.68
C VAL A 191 4.54 -4.55 -9.76
N GLN A 192 5.69 -5.24 -9.95
CA GLN A 192 5.82 -6.37 -10.86
C GLN A 192 5.10 -7.65 -10.38
N TRP A 193 4.80 -7.81 -9.09
CA TRP A 193 4.09 -9.00 -8.58
C TRP A 193 2.64 -8.70 -8.21
N THR A 194 2.41 -7.49 -7.72
CA THR A 194 1.08 -7.06 -7.25
C THR A 194 0.72 -5.69 -7.85
N PRO A 195 0.45 -5.61 -9.16
CA PRO A 195 0.26 -4.33 -9.84
C PRO A 195 -0.92 -3.51 -9.27
N PRO A 196 -2.15 -4.06 -9.14
CA PRO A 196 -3.32 -3.26 -8.78
C PRO A 196 -3.51 -3.12 -7.27
N LEU A 197 -2.44 -2.80 -6.55
CA LEU A 197 -2.54 -2.37 -5.16
C LEU A 197 -2.62 -0.84 -5.07
N ARG A 198 -3.34 -0.34 -4.07
CA ARG A 198 -3.53 1.11 -3.86
C ARG A 198 -2.24 1.91 -3.79
N GLU A 199 -1.23 1.36 -3.13
CA GLU A 199 0.09 1.99 -3.02
C GLU A 199 0.75 2.15 -4.40
N SER A 200 0.54 1.23 -5.36
CA SER A 200 1.08 1.35 -6.72
C SER A 200 0.55 2.59 -7.44
N PHE A 201 -0.71 2.98 -7.15
CA PHE A 201 -1.32 4.18 -7.70
C PHE A 201 -0.85 5.46 -7.00
N ALA A 202 -0.75 5.43 -5.67
CA ALA A 202 -0.41 6.60 -4.87
C ALA A 202 1.09 6.90 -4.82
N TYR A 203 1.97 5.90 -4.91
CA TYR A 203 3.42 6.04 -4.73
C TYR A 203 4.11 7.09 -5.63
N PRO A 204 3.92 7.10 -6.96
CA PRO A 204 4.52 8.13 -7.81
C PRO A 204 4.05 9.54 -7.46
N LEU A 205 2.78 9.66 -7.05
CA LEU A 205 2.20 10.94 -6.61
C LEU A 205 2.80 11.37 -5.26
N LEU A 206 3.01 10.44 -4.33
CA LEU A 206 3.67 10.71 -3.06
C LEU A 206 5.10 11.23 -3.27
N LEU A 207 5.89 10.58 -4.14
CA LEU A 207 7.22 11.06 -4.49
C LEU A 207 7.19 12.44 -5.14
N LEU A 208 6.24 12.69 -6.04
CA LEU A 208 6.08 14.01 -6.66
C LEU A 208 5.70 15.07 -5.61
N GLN A 209 4.83 14.72 -4.66
CA GLN A 209 4.42 15.62 -3.58
C GLN A 209 5.62 15.99 -2.71
N MET A 210 6.42 15.01 -2.28
CA MET A 210 7.62 15.25 -1.47
C MET A 210 8.67 16.06 -2.23
N PHE A 211 8.83 15.80 -3.52
CA PHE A 211 9.68 16.58 -4.41
C PHE A 211 9.24 18.05 -4.47
N ARG A 212 7.93 18.31 -4.69
CA ARG A 212 7.38 19.67 -4.71
C ARG A 212 7.51 20.39 -3.37
N VAL A 213 7.30 19.69 -2.25
CA VAL A 213 7.54 20.26 -0.91
C VAL A 213 9.03 20.62 -0.74
N THR A 214 9.95 19.76 -1.16
CA THR A 214 11.39 20.05 -1.13
C THR A 214 11.72 21.32 -1.92
N MET A 215 11.22 21.43 -3.16
CA MET A 215 11.41 22.63 -3.99
C MET A 215 10.84 23.90 -3.32
N CYS A 216 9.69 23.78 -2.67
CA CYS A 216 9.06 24.87 -1.92
C CYS A 216 9.95 25.34 -0.75
N LEU A 217 10.47 24.41 0.05
CA LEU A 217 11.35 24.71 1.18
C LEU A 217 12.66 25.40 0.73
N ASP A 218 13.24 24.95 -0.38
CA ASP A 218 14.48 25.51 -0.92
C ASP A 218 14.27 26.88 -1.58
N LYS A 219 13.20 27.06 -2.36
CA LYS A 219 12.83 28.37 -2.94
C LYS A 219 12.62 29.41 -1.84
N TYR A 220 11.98 29.00 -0.75
CA TYR A 220 11.75 29.85 0.41
C TYR A 220 13.05 30.31 1.07
N SER A 221 14.04 29.42 1.21
CA SER A 221 15.36 29.78 1.75
C SER A 221 16.05 30.87 0.92
N SER A 222 15.87 30.85 -0.40
CA SER A 222 16.53 31.77 -1.34
C SER A 222 15.83 33.12 -1.50
N GLU A 223 14.50 33.17 -1.49
CA GLU A 223 13.73 34.40 -1.69
C GLU A 223 12.93 34.74 -0.43
N ARG A 224 13.41 35.70 0.39
CA ARG A 224 12.67 36.23 1.56
C ARG A 224 11.43 37.04 1.13
N ARG A 225 10.45 36.41 0.47
CA ARG A 225 9.18 37.03 0.10
C ARG A 225 8.29 37.16 1.34
N LYS A 226 7.67 38.34 1.48
CA LYS A 226 6.60 38.59 2.46
C LYS A 226 5.33 37.82 2.06
N PHE A 227 4.63 37.31 3.07
CA PHE A 227 3.39 36.56 2.95
C PHE A 227 2.25 37.40 2.36
N THR A 228 1.49 36.86 1.39
CA THR A 228 0.27 37.48 0.85
C THR A 228 -0.69 36.40 0.37
N TRP A 229 -1.97 36.44 0.80
CA TRP A 229 -3.02 35.47 0.44
C TRP A 229 -3.25 35.30 -1.07
N ARG A 230 -2.96 36.32 -1.88
CA ARG A 230 -3.07 36.22 -3.35
C ARG A 230 -2.00 35.31 -3.97
N ASN A 231 -0.79 35.27 -3.40
CA ASN A 231 0.27 34.36 -3.85
C ASN A 231 -0.02 32.91 -3.45
N VAL A 232 -0.91 32.70 -2.46
CA VAL A 232 -1.28 31.38 -1.95
C VAL A 232 -2.13 30.59 -2.94
N LEU A 233 -3.04 31.27 -3.64
CA LEU A 233 -4.00 30.64 -4.54
C LEU A 233 -3.51 30.57 -6.01
N TRP A 234 -2.51 31.39 -6.37
CA TRP A 234 -2.14 31.63 -7.79
C TRP A 234 -0.67 31.37 -8.14
N ASP A 235 0.20 30.95 -7.21
CA ASP A 235 1.56 30.51 -7.56
C ASP A 235 1.54 28.99 -7.88
N ASN A 236 1.86 28.65 -9.14
CA ASN A 236 1.71 27.32 -9.74
C ASN A 236 2.35 26.19 -8.91
N ALA A 237 3.45 26.49 -8.21
CA ALA A 237 4.17 25.50 -7.41
C ALA A 237 3.33 24.94 -6.25
N TYR A 238 2.35 25.70 -5.76
CA TYR A 238 1.56 25.30 -4.60
C TYR A 238 0.22 24.68 -4.98
N ALA A 239 -0.37 25.12 -6.09
CA ALA A 239 -1.49 24.41 -6.72
C ALA A 239 -1.11 22.95 -7.00
N ASP A 240 0.12 22.70 -7.46
CA ASP A 240 0.68 21.36 -7.64
C ASP A 240 0.68 20.54 -6.34
N ILE A 241 1.16 21.11 -5.22
CA ILE A 241 1.19 20.40 -3.92
C ILE A 241 -0.22 20.01 -3.49
N PHE A 242 -1.20 20.92 -3.61
CA PHE A 242 -2.59 20.64 -3.27
C PHE A 242 -3.18 19.53 -4.15
N ILE A 243 -3.05 19.64 -5.48
CA ILE A 243 -3.60 18.68 -6.44
C ILE A 243 -3.02 17.29 -6.19
N VAL A 244 -1.70 17.18 -6.04
CA VAL A 244 -1.03 15.89 -5.84
C VAL A 244 -1.39 15.31 -4.47
N THR A 245 -1.45 16.12 -3.41
CA THR A 245 -1.87 15.66 -2.06
C THR A 245 -3.30 15.10 -2.10
N LYS A 246 -4.23 15.81 -2.77
CA LYS A 246 -5.60 15.35 -2.97
C LYS A 246 -5.65 14.01 -3.73
N LEU A 247 -4.92 13.88 -4.84
CA LEU A 247 -4.89 12.65 -5.62
C LEU A 247 -4.28 11.47 -4.84
N CYS A 248 -3.28 11.72 -3.99
CA CYS A 248 -2.73 10.68 -3.10
C CYS A 248 -3.78 10.16 -2.11
N LEU A 249 -4.50 11.07 -1.44
CA LEU A 249 -5.56 10.69 -0.50
C LEU A 249 -6.70 9.94 -1.21
N PHE A 250 -7.02 10.34 -2.44
CA PHE A 250 -8.03 9.67 -3.26
C PHE A 250 -7.62 8.30 -3.78
N SER A 251 -6.34 8.11 -4.08
CA SER A 251 -5.81 6.85 -4.61
C SER A 251 -5.51 5.86 -3.49
N TRP A 252 -5.16 6.35 -2.30
CA TRP A 252 -4.80 5.50 -1.17
C TRP A 252 -5.01 6.19 0.18
N GLN A 253 -5.94 5.67 0.97
CA GLN A 253 -6.25 6.18 2.31
C GLN A 253 -5.05 6.22 3.27
N PHE A 254 -4.12 5.27 3.19
CA PHE A 254 -2.97 5.24 4.10
C PHE A 254 -1.90 6.28 3.78
N SER A 255 -2.03 7.02 2.67
CA SER A 255 -1.24 8.23 2.42
C SER A 255 -1.29 9.21 3.60
N GLN A 256 -2.37 9.20 4.38
CA GLN A 256 -2.51 10.01 5.61
C GLN A 256 -1.39 9.76 6.63
N PHE A 257 -0.86 8.53 6.74
CA PHE A 257 0.22 8.23 7.67
C PHE A 257 1.55 8.84 7.23
N ILE A 258 1.81 8.80 5.92
CA ILE A 258 2.99 9.42 5.31
C ILE A 258 2.92 10.94 5.48
N PHE A 259 1.75 11.54 5.22
CA PHE A 259 1.55 12.96 5.45
C PHE A 259 1.58 13.35 6.93
N THR A 260 1.15 12.49 7.85
CA THR A 260 1.32 12.74 9.30
C THR A 260 2.80 12.88 9.64
N ILE A 261 3.65 11.97 9.15
CA ILE A 261 5.11 12.02 9.35
C ILE A 261 5.68 13.30 8.72
N GLN A 262 5.27 13.63 7.49
CA GLN A 262 5.68 14.86 6.82
C GLN A 262 5.33 16.11 7.65
N ILE A 263 4.11 16.20 8.19
CA ILE A 263 3.68 17.31 9.06
C ILE A 263 4.50 17.37 10.35
N ILE A 264 4.76 16.23 11.00
CA ILE A 264 5.62 16.17 12.19
C ILE A 264 7.02 16.71 11.86
N ILE A 265 7.59 16.34 10.72
CA ILE A 265 8.91 16.82 10.28
C ILE A 265 8.87 18.33 10.01
N LEU A 266 7.85 18.85 9.35
CA LEU A 266 7.70 20.30 9.13
C LEU A 266 7.60 21.06 10.47
N LEU A 267 6.87 20.52 11.44
CA LEU A 267 6.82 21.08 12.79
C LEU A 267 8.18 21.04 13.49
N ILE A 268 8.92 19.93 13.40
CA ILE A 268 10.29 19.84 13.94
C ILE A 268 11.21 20.88 13.30
N LEU A 269 11.16 21.04 11.97
CA LEU A 269 11.97 22.05 11.27
C LEU A 269 11.61 23.48 11.71
N GLN A 270 10.33 23.75 12.00
CA GLN A 270 9.88 25.03 12.55
C GLN A 270 10.36 25.22 13.99
N TRP A 271 10.22 24.21 14.85
CA TRP A 271 10.63 24.24 16.24
C TRP A 271 12.14 24.48 16.37
N LEU A 272 12.93 23.89 15.46
CA LEU A 272 14.36 24.13 15.32
C LEU A 272 14.70 25.46 14.63
N ARG A 273 13.71 26.26 14.23
CA ARG A 273 13.86 27.56 13.54
C ARG A 273 14.66 27.49 12.23
N ILE A 274 14.64 26.33 11.57
CA ILE A 274 15.22 26.13 10.23
C ILE A 274 14.29 26.74 9.18
N ILE A 275 12.97 26.56 9.38
CA ILE A 275 11.92 27.16 8.55
C ILE A 275 11.07 28.13 9.37
N PRO A 276 10.53 29.19 8.76
CA PRO A 276 9.66 30.12 9.46
C PRO A 276 8.25 29.54 9.64
N ARG A 277 7.53 30.06 10.63
CA ARG A 277 6.15 29.65 10.92
C ARG A 277 5.18 29.83 9.75
N TYR A 278 5.32 30.88 8.94
CA TYR A 278 4.37 31.13 7.85
C TYR A 278 4.45 30.10 6.72
N VAL A 279 5.62 29.50 6.48
CA VAL A 279 5.77 28.41 5.49
C VAL A 279 5.09 27.14 6.00
N THR A 280 5.24 26.84 7.29
CA THR A 280 4.54 25.71 7.92
C THR A 280 3.03 25.91 7.89
N LEU A 281 2.53 27.08 8.31
CA LEU A 281 1.11 27.43 8.23
C LEU A 281 0.57 27.27 6.81
N TYR A 282 1.33 27.71 5.82
CA TYR A 282 0.97 27.58 4.42
C TYR A 282 0.77 26.12 4.00
N LEU A 283 1.75 25.27 4.27
CA LEU A 283 1.68 23.85 3.94
C LEU A 283 0.52 23.19 4.69
N LEU A 284 0.32 23.51 5.98
CA LEU A 284 -0.81 23.03 6.77
C LEU A 284 -2.16 23.39 6.15
N PHE A 285 -2.34 24.63 5.66
CA PHE A 285 -3.57 25.02 4.96
C PHE A 285 -3.82 24.18 3.70
N HIS A 286 -2.79 23.82 2.93
CA HIS A 286 -2.94 22.96 1.75
C HIS A 286 -3.42 21.57 2.14
N HIS A 287 -2.87 21.03 3.22
CA HIS A 287 -3.32 19.76 3.80
C HIS A 287 -4.77 19.84 4.30
N ILE A 288 -5.20 20.93 4.95
CA ILE A 288 -6.60 21.15 5.36
C ILE A 288 -7.54 21.16 4.15
N ILE A 289 -7.20 21.92 3.11
CA ILE A 289 -8.04 22.01 1.92
C ILE A 289 -8.09 20.63 1.25
N ALA A 290 -6.98 19.91 1.13
CA ALA A 290 -6.97 18.55 0.58
C ALA A 290 -7.87 17.59 1.38
N ILE A 291 -7.82 17.64 2.72
CA ILE A 291 -8.71 16.87 3.60
C ILE A 291 -10.18 17.27 3.36
N ALA A 292 -10.47 18.57 3.20
CA ALA A 292 -11.82 19.04 2.92
C ALA A 292 -12.38 18.49 1.58
N PHE A 293 -11.55 18.21 0.60
CA PHE A 293 -12.00 17.52 -0.62
C PHE A 293 -12.24 16.02 -0.42
N THR A 294 -11.69 15.41 0.63
CA THR A 294 -11.91 13.99 0.96
C THR A 294 -13.22 13.69 1.69
N PHE A 295 -14.00 14.70 2.09
CA PHE A 295 -15.36 14.52 2.62
C PHE A 295 -16.27 13.70 1.72
N TYR A 296 -16.05 13.75 0.41
CA TYR A 296 -16.83 12.96 -0.52
C TYR A 296 -16.57 11.45 -0.43
N GLN A 297 -15.34 11.03 -0.09
CA GLN A 297 -14.89 9.64 -0.15
C GLN A 297 -15.14 8.84 1.14
N GLY A 298 -15.42 9.48 2.28
CA GLY A 298 -15.80 8.76 3.49
C GLY A 298 -15.08 9.25 4.74
N PRO A 299 -15.45 8.70 5.91
CA PRO A 299 -15.02 9.22 7.20
C PRO A 299 -13.58 8.86 7.54
N THR A 300 -12.94 7.89 6.89
CA THR A 300 -11.64 7.33 7.32
C THR A 300 -10.56 8.41 7.43
N VAL A 301 -10.34 9.20 6.37
CA VAL A 301 -9.32 10.26 6.38
C VAL A 301 -9.69 11.40 7.33
N ILE A 302 -10.98 11.70 7.47
CA ILE A 302 -11.46 12.79 8.34
C ILE A 302 -11.29 12.43 9.81
N ASN A 303 -11.67 11.22 10.18
CA ASN A 303 -11.60 10.70 11.54
C ASN A 303 -10.20 10.15 11.87
N SER A 304 -9.15 10.73 11.30
CA SER A 304 -7.79 10.26 11.43
C SER A 304 -6.95 11.12 12.38
N MET A 305 -5.87 10.54 12.89
CA MET A 305 -4.84 11.29 13.64
C MET A 305 -4.20 12.38 12.79
N TYR A 306 -4.14 12.18 11.46
CA TYR A 306 -3.64 13.15 10.51
C TYR A 306 -4.47 14.44 10.53
N THR A 307 -5.80 14.32 10.42
CA THR A 307 -6.71 15.48 10.47
C THR A 307 -6.62 16.20 11.83
N CYS A 308 -6.57 15.42 12.93
CA CYS A 308 -6.42 15.99 14.26
C CYS A 308 -5.13 16.80 14.42
N LEU A 309 -4.00 16.25 13.92
CA LEU A 309 -2.70 16.92 13.96
C LEU A 309 -2.69 18.17 13.09
N VAL A 310 -3.20 18.11 11.86
CA VAL A 310 -3.19 19.24 10.93
C VAL A 310 -4.05 20.40 11.45
N VAL A 311 -5.28 20.11 11.89
CA VAL A 311 -6.19 21.14 12.45
C VAL A 311 -5.62 21.72 13.74
N GLY A 312 -5.15 20.85 14.65
CA GLY A 312 -4.57 21.25 15.92
C GLY A 312 -3.31 22.10 15.77
N ALA A 313 -2.39 21.69 14.88
CA ALA A 313 -1.18 22.44 14.57
C ALA A 313 -1.48 23.78 13.91
N THR A 314 -2.47 23.85 13.00
CA THR A 314 -2.86 25.11 12.34
C THR A 314 -3.40 26.11 13.35
N TYR A 315 -4.28 25.65 14.26
CA TYR A 315 -4.85 26.48 15.32
C TYR A 315 -3.76 27.10 16.21
N VAL A 316 -2.83 26.27 16.70
CA VAL A 316 -1.75 26.71 17.59
C VAL A 316 -0.81 27.67 16.88
N ASN A 317 -0.45 27.37 15.63
CA ASN A 317 0.42 28.25 14.85
C ASN A 317 -0.23 29.61 14.55
N LEU A 318 -1.56 29.65 14.34
CA LEU A 318 -2.27 30.90 14.13
C LEU A 318 -2.32 31.75 15.42
N LEU A 319 -2.54 31.12 16.57
CA LEU A 319 -2.48 31.82 17.87
C LEU A 319 -1.07 32.34 18.14
N ASN A 320 -0.06 31.48 17.99
CA ASN A 320 1.32 31.83 18.27
C ASN A 320 1.89 32.84 17.27
N SER A 321 1.33 32.97 16.06
CA SER A 321 1.68 34.05 15.12
C SER A 321 1.25 35.44 15.60
N ARG A 322 0.23 35.55 16.48
CA ARG A 322 -0.21 36.84 17.03
C ARG A 322 0.66 37.35 18.16
N VAL A 323 1.31 36.43 18.87
CA VAL A 323 2.23 36.72 19.98
C VAL A 323 3.70 36.62 19.57
N ASP A 324 3.96 36.39 18.28
CA ASP A 324 5.30 36.27 17.74
C ASP A 324 6.04 37.60 17.88
N GLY A 325 7.22 37.57 18.52
CA GLY A 325 7.99 38.76 18.88
C GLY A 325 7.63 39.39 20.24
N LEU A 326 6.49 39.05 20.85
CA LEU A 326 6.16 39.46 22.22
C LEU A 326 6.69 38.45 23.26
N TRP A 327 6.67 37.17 22.93
CA TRP A 327 7.07 36.09 23.84
C TRP A 327 8.51 35.65 23.62
N ASN A 328 9.14 35.16 24.71
CA ASN A 328 10.48 34.57 24.63
C ASN A 328 10.47 33.35 23.68
N PRO A 329 11.49 33.21 22.80
CA PRO A 329 11.76 32.00 22.03
C PRO A 329 11.44 30.65 22.67
N TYR A 330 11.86 30.44 23.91
CA TYR A 330 11.68 29.17 24.62
C TYR A 330 10.23 28.95 25.05
N LEU A 331 9.54 30.02 25.45
CA LEU A 331 8.12 29.98 25.80
C LEU A 331 7.26 29.70 24.57
N LEU A 332 7.63 30.29 23.43
CA LEU A 332 6.96 30.06 22.15
C LEU A 332 7.11 28.62 21.67
N LEU A 333 8.31 28.04 21.82
CA LEU A 333 8.58 26.63 21.53
C LEU A 333 7.74 25.71 22.43
N PHE A 334 7.69 26.00 23.73
CA PHE A 334 6.89 25.24 24.69
C PHE A 334 5.39 25.30 24.36
N SER A 335 4.89 26.49 24.01
CA SER A 335 3.52 26.70 23.54
C SER A 335 3.24 25.93 22.25
N ASP A 336 4.16 25.94 21.28
CA ASP A 336 3.99 25.19 20.03
C ASP A 336 3.89 23.67 20.30
N ILE A 337 4.77 23.10 21.11
CA ILE A 337 4.80 21.65 21.37
C ILE A 337 3.58 21.22 22.20
N LEU A 338 3.37 21.81 23.37
CA LEU A 338 2.25 21.43 24.24
C LEU A 338 0.91 21.82 23.65
N GLY A 339 0.84 23.00 23.02
CA GLY A 339 -0.35 23.46 22.34
C GLY A 339 -0.75 22.49 21.22
N THR A 340 0.19 22.04 20.38
CA THR A 340 -0.10 21.12 19.27
C THR A 340 -0.57 19.75 19.79
N ILE A 341 0.07 19.22 20.83
CA ILE A 341 -0.34 17.94 21.44
C ILE A 341 -1.73 18.07 22.08
N GLY A 342 -1.96 19.13 22.85
CA GLY A 342 -3.23 19.40 23.53
C GLY A 342 -4.37 19.65 22.56
N SER A 343 -4.15 20.46 21.52
CA SER A 343 -5.17 20.76 20.50
C SER A 343 -5.49 19.53 19.66
N ALA A 344 -4.49 18.75 19.24
CA ALA A 344 -4.73 17.50 18.50
C ALA A 344 -5.52 16.48 19.35
N ARG A 345 -5.24 16.39 20.66
CA ARG A 345 -6.02 15.57 21.60
C ARG A 345 -7.46 16.04 21.74
N PHE A 346 -7.68 17.35 21.84
CA PHE A 346 -9.02 17.94 21.92
C PHE A 346 -9.83 17.69 20.63
N VAL A 347 -9.21 17.92 19.47
CA VAL A 347 -9.82 17.64 18.17
C VAL A 347 -10.14 16.15 18.03
N LYS A 348 -9.23 15.27 18.46
CA LYS A 348 -9.49 13.83 18.52
C LYS A 348 -10.75 13.51 19.34
N SER A 349 -10.89 14.05 20.55
CA SER A 349 -12.09 13.80 21.37
C SER A 349 -13.38 14.35 20.78
N ALA A 350 -13.30 15.36 19.91
CA ALA A 350 -14.46 15.96 19.27
C ALA A 350 -14.88 15.27 17.96
N ILE A 351 -13.93 14.71 17.21
CA ILE A 351 -14.16 14.18 15.84
C ILE A 351 -14.18 12.65 15.81
N ILE A 352 -13.37 11.97 16.61
CA ILE A 352 -13.11 10.54 16.43
C ILE A 352 -13.99 9.72 17.37
N ASP A 353 -14.94 9.00 16.78
CA ASP A 353 -15.62 7.89 17.43
C ASP A 353 -14.65 6.69 17.55
N TYR A 354 -14.69 6.00 18.69
CA TYR A 354 -13.49 5.47 19.38
C TYR A 354 -12.81 4.22 18.74
N ASP A 355 -13.41 3.53 17.77
CA ASP A 355 -13.10 2.10 17.54
C ASP A 355 -12.23 1.72 16.32
N ASP A 356 -12.24 2.45 15.20
CA ASP A 356 -11.67 1.91 13.95
C ASP A 356 -10.12 1.90 13.90
N TYR A 357 -9.44 2.82 14.59
CA TYR A 357 -7.96 2.91 14.60
C TYR A 357 -7.27 2.11 15.71
N HIS A 358 -8.03 1.43 16.57
CA HIS A 358 -7.46 0.69 17.69
C HIS A 358 -6.57 -0.47 17.23
N HIS A 359 -6.84 -1.06 16.06
CA HIS A 359 -6.08 -2.20 15.54
C HIS A 359 -4.65 -1.83 15.11
N ILE A 360 -4.43 -0.65 14.52
CA ILE A 360 -3.08 -0.18 14.13
C ILE A 360 -2.25 0.12 15.38
N TYR A 361 -2.86 0.76 16.38
CA TYR A 361 -2.21 0.99 17.67
C TYR A 361 -1.89 -0.34 18.37
N ASN A 362 -2.83 -1.29 18.39
CA ASN A 362 -2.62 -2.62 18.93
C ASN A 362 -1.51 -3.37 18.18
N LEU A 363 -1.41 -3.21 16.87
CA LEU A 363 -0.34 -3.80 16.07
C LEU A 363 1.03 -3.25 16.50
N VAL A 364 1.19 -1.92 16.56
CA VAL A 364 2.46 -1.32 17.03
C VAL A 364 2.74 -1.71 18.48
N ARG A 365 1.73 -1.74 19.34
CA ARG A 365 1.84 -2.21 20.73
C ARG A 365 2.27 -3.67 20.80
N SER A 366 1.75 -4.54 19.94
CA SER A 366 2.12 -5.96 19.89
C SER A 366 3.55 -6.20 19.40
N LYS A 367 4.10 -5.24 18.65
CA LYS A 367 5.50 -5.25 18.19
C LYS A 367 6.47 -4.76 19.26
N LEU A 368 6.08 -3.72 20.00
CA LEU A 368 6.93 -3.08 21.01
C LEU A 368 6.75 -3.65 22.43
N SER A 369 5.70 -4.44 22.66
CA SER A 369 5.36 -5.04 23.94
C SER A 369 4.84 -6.47 23.76
N GLY A 370 4.63 -7.21 24.85
CA GLY A 370 4.08 -8.58 24.80
C GLY A 370 2.58 -8.69 24.51
N PHE A 371 1.89 -7.61 24.13
CA PHE A 371 0.45 -7.64 23.85
C PHE A 371 0.14 -8.50 22.62
N ARG A 372 -0.82 -9.41 22.73
CA ARG A 372 -1.30 -10.26 21.63
C ARG A 372 -2.80 -10.44 21.75
N ASP A 373 -3.48 -10.38 20.62
CA ASP A 373 -4.90 -10.71 20.43
C ASP A 373 -5.05 -11.42 19.08
N PHE A 374 -6.25 -11.91 18.75
CA PHE A 374 -6.47 -12.64 17.49
C PHE A 374 -6.07 -11.80 16.25
N HIS A 375 -6.46 -10.52 16.22
CA HIS A 375 -6.24 -9.62 15.10
C HIS A 375 -4.75 -9.31 14.90
N THR A 376 -4.04 -8.97 15.98
CA THR A 376 -2.60 -8.70 15.97
C THR A 376 -1.80 -9.95 15.65
N MET A 377 -2.24 -11.14 16.08
CA MET A 377 -1.61 -12.41 15.67
C MET A 377 -1.80 -12.70 14.19
N LEU A 378 -2.98 -12.42 13.61
CA LEU A 378 -3.22 -12.57 12.18
C LEU A 378 -2.20 -11.76 11.35
N TYR A 379 -1.87 -10.54 11.80
CA TYR A 379 -0.82 -9.73 11.18
C TYR A 379 0.59 -10.22 11.51
N THR A 380 0.95 -10.35 12.78
CA THR A 380 2.33 -10.66 13.22
C THR A 380 2.82 -12.06 12.82
N CYS A 381 1.90 -12.99 12.54
CA CYS A 381 2.21 -14.30 11.99
C CYS A 381 2.44 -14.32 10.48
N SER A 382 2.05 -13.26 9.77
CA SER A 382 2.26 -13.12 8.33
C SER A 382 3.64 -12.48 8.07
N PRO A 383 4.46 -13.00 7.13
CA PRO A 383 5.82 -12.52 6.91
C PRO A 383 5.88 -11.04 6.47
N GLU A 384 4.82 -10.53 5.85
CA GLU A 384 4.72 -9.16 5.35
C GLU A 384 4.74 -8.11 6.48
N PHE A 385 4.21 -8.46 7.66
CA PHE A 385 4.17 -7.58 8.82
C PHE A 385 5.27 -7.88 9.83
N ASP A 386 6.24 -8.73 9.47
CA ASP A 386 7.38 -9.01 10.35
C ASP A 386 8.38 -7.85 10.41
N PHE A 387 9.35 -7.92 11.32
CA PHE A 387 10.49 -7.01 11.29
C PHE A 387 11.29 -7.16 9.98
N LEU A 388 12.04 -6.12 9.60
CA LEU A 388 12.86 -6.16 8.38
C LEU A 388 13.89 -7.31 8.46
N PRO A 389 13.87 -8.29 7.54
CA PRO A 389 14.81 -9.41 7.56
C PRO A 389 16.23 -8.93 7.32
N TYR A 390 17.20 -9.65 7.91
CA TYR A 390 18.63 -9.37 7.74
C TYR A 390 19.06 -9.37 6.26
N GLU A 391 18.45 -10.24 5.45
CA GLU A 391 18.71 -10.34 4.01
C GLU A 391 18.52 -9.01 3.28
N THR A 392 17.46 -8.23 3.60
CA THR A 392 17.26 -6.90 3.01
C THR A 392 18.42 -5.96 3.32
N TYR A 393 18.96 -5.99 4.55
CA TYR A 393 20.11 -5.18 4.93
C TYR A 393 21.38 -5.60 4.19
N GLU A 394 21.61 -6.90 4.07
CA GLU A 394 22.74 -7.45 3.34
C GLU A 394 22.72 -7.03 1.86
N ILE A 395 21.54 -7.06 1.24
CA ILE A 395 21.33 -6.63 -0.15
C ILE A 395 21.71 -5.17 -0.34
N ILE A 396 21.13 -4.25 0.46
CA ILE A 396 21.37 -2.80 0.29
C ILE A 396 22.81 -2.40 0.63
N VAL A 397 23.54 -3.20 1.42
CA VAL A 397 24.97 -3.01 1.67
C VAL A 397 25.80 -3.52 0.50
N LYS A 398 25.53 -4.72 -0.01
CA LYS A 398 26.26 -5.32 -1.14
C LYS A 398 26.08 -4.54 -2.45
N THR A 399 24.91 -3.97 -2.69
CA THR A 399 24.68 -3.07 -3.85
C THR A 399 25.24 -1.67 -3.64
N PHE A 400 25.91 -1.42 -2.50
CA PHE A 400 26.55 -0.16 -2.13
C PHE A 400 25.56 1.02 -1.97
N LEU A 401 24.25 0.75 -1.86
CA LEU A 401 23.23 1.77 -1.62
C LEU A 401 23.34 2.37 -0.21
N LEU A 402 23.38 1.53 0.83
CA LEU A 402 23.47 2.04 2.20
C LEU A 402 24.81 2.79 2.46
N PRO A 403 25.99 2.27 2.05
CA PRO A 403 27.25 3.00 2.17
C PRO A 403 27.24 4.37 1.47
N THR A 404 26.65 4.48 0.28
CA THR A 404 26.57 5.75 -0.46
C THR A 404 25.61 6.74 0.18
N ALA A 405 24.46 6.28 0.68
CA ALA A 405 23.53 7.12 1.43
C ALA A 405 24.16 7.65 2.75
N ILE A 406 24.90 6.79 3.46
CA ILE A 406 25.64 7.19 4.67
C ILE A 406 26.70 8.23 4.34
N LEU A 407 27.47 8.03 3.27
CA LEU A 407 28.47 9.01 2.80
C LEU A 407 27.82 10.35 2.46
N ALA A 408 26.68 10.35 1.77
CA ALA A 408 25.92 11.57 1.50
C ALA A 408 25.50 12.30 2.79
N GLY A 409 24.99 11.56 3.79
CA GLY A 409 24.64 12.11 5.10
C GLY A 409 25.83 12.75 5.81
N PHE A 410 26.99 12.07 5.82
CA PHE A 410 28.22 12.62 6.40
C PHE A 410 28.68 13.89 5.69
N LEU A 411 28.63 13.92 4.36
CA LEU A 411 28.98 15.10 3.57
C LEU A 411 28.05 16.29 3.87
N ALA A 412 26.75 16.06 4.01
CA ALA A 412 25.78 17.08 4.37
C ALA A 412 26.02 17.64 5.79
N ILE A 413 26.22 16.77 6.78
CA ILE A 413 26.52 17.17 8.16
C ILE A 413 27.83 17.96 8.23
N TYR A 414 28.87 17.51 7.51
CA TYR A 414 30.15 18.20 7.45
C TYR A 414 30.01 19.60 6.81
N PHE A 415 29.21 19.71 5.75
CA PHE A 415 28.87 21.00 5.13
C PHE A 415 28.19 21.92 6.15
N TRP A 416 27.15 21.45 6.84
CA TRP A 416 26.42 22.24 7.84
C TRP A 416 27.31 22.65 9.01
N TYR A 417 28.18 21.76 9.50
CA TYR A 417 29.13 22.06 10.58
C TYR A 417 30.08 23.19 10.20
N ARG A 418 30.58 23.19 8.95
CA ARG A 418 31.48 24.24 8.48
C ARG A 418 30.74 25.56 8.26
N ASP A 419 29.54 25.52 7.68
CA ASP A 419 28.74 26.72 7.44
C ASP A 419 28.23 27.32 8.75
N PHE A 420 27.97 26.50 9.77
CA PHE A 420 27.65 26.93 11.13
C PHE A 420 28.75 27.81 11.72
N ARG A 421 30.04 27.43 11.53
CA ARG A 421 31.17 28.24 11.98
C ARG A 421 31.29 29.59 11.26
N MET A 422 30.74 29.71 10.05
CA MET A 422 30.87 30.91 9.20
C MET A 422 29.66 31.85 9.27
N ARG A 423 28.44 31.30 9.32
CA ARG A 423 27.17 32.03 9.13
C ARG A 423 26.18 31.88 10.29
N GLY A 424 26.51 31.08 11.30
CA GLY A 424 25.64 30.82 12.46
C GLY A 424 24.52 29.80 12.19
N TYR A 425 23.73 29.51 13.22
CA TYR A 425 22.79 28.38 13.26
C TYR A 425 21.65 28.43 12.24
N SER A 426 20.96 29.56 12.11
CA SER A 426 19.72 29.63 11.32
C SER A 426 19.91 29.58 9.80
N GLN A 427 21.13 29.81 9.32
CA GLN A 427 21.45 29.84 7.88
C GLN A 427 22.34 28.69 7.42
N CYS A 428 22.82 27.85 8.35
CA CYS A 428 23.75 26.77 8.01
C CYS A 428 23.06 25.50 7.47
N ILE A 429 21.81 25.24 7.86
CA ILE A 429 21.08 24.01 7.50
C ILE A 429 20.23 24.25 6.26
N GLU A 430 20.43 23.41 5.24
CA GLU A 430 19.60 23.41 4.03
C GLU A 430 18.24 22.75 4.33
N PRO A 431 17.10 23.49 4.27
CA PRO A 431 15.82 22.98 4.74
C PRO A 431 15.29 21.80 3.92
N GLY A 432 15.47 21.80 2.58
CA GLY A 432 15.08 20.67 1.74
C GLY A 432 15.85 19.39 2.08
N ILE A 433 17.13 19.50 2.42
CA ILE A 433 17.97 18.33 2.75
C ILE A 433 17.68 17.83 4.16
N ALA A 434 17.48 18.74 5.13
CA ALA A 434 17.03 18.38 6.47
C ALA A 434 15.67 17.68 6.45
N TYR A 435 14.73 18.18 5.64
CA TYR A 435 13.43 17.53 5.42
C TYR A 435 13.60 16.09 4.90
N ASN A 436 14.36 15.90 3.81
CA ASN A 436 14.57 14.59 3.21
C ASN A 436 15.33 13.62 4.14
N GLY A 437 16.29 14.11 4.92
CA GLY A 437 17.02 13.33 5.91
C GLY A 437 16.12 12.83 7.05
N LEU A 438 15.30 13.71 7.63
CA LEU A 438 14.33 13.35 8.67
C LEU A 438 13.25 12.39 8.13
N GLN A 439 12.77 12.62 6.91
CA GLN A 439 11.79 11.76 6.24
C GLN A 439 12.35 10.35 6.04
N THR A 440 13.61 10.25 5.56
CA THR A 440 14.30 8.97 5.40
C THR A 440 14.47 8.26 6.74
N GLY A 441 14.85 8.98 7.80
CA GLY A 441 14.94 8.42 9.15
C GLY A 441 13.61 7.82 9.65
N ALA A 442 12.50 8.54 9.45
CA ALA A 442 11.17 8.03 9.80
C ALA A 442 10.77 6.80 8.97
N PHE A 443 11.12 6.76 7.69
CA PHE A 443 10.89 5.59 6.83
C PHE A 443 11.73 4.38 7.22
N ILE A 444 12.97 4.58 7.68
CA ILE A 444 13.80 3.49 8.23
C ILE A 444 13.14 2.89 9.48
N VAL A 445 12.66 3.73 10.41
CA VAL A 445 11.98 3.26 11.63
C VAL A 445 10.72 2.46 11.27
N MET A 446 9.91 2.95 10.33
CA MET A 446 8.72 2.22 9.87
C MET A 446 9.06 0.90 9.19
N ALA A 447 10.05 0.88 8.29
CA ALA A 447 10.49 -0.32 7.59
C ALA A 447 11.06 -1.37 8.55
N PHE A 448 11.77 -0.94 9.61
CA PHE A 448 12.25 -1.83 10.65
C PHE A 448 11.10 -2.54 11.36
N LEU A 449 10.02 -1.82 11.70
CA LEU A 449 8.86 -2.39 12.41
C LEU A 449 7.98 -3.30 11.53
N VAL A 450 7.88 -2.99 10.23
CA VAL A 450 7.01 -3.68 9.27
C VAL A 450 7.75 -3.81 7.93
N MET A 451 8.12 -5.04 7.57
CA MET A 451 8.92 -5.36 6.38
C MET A 451 8.32 -4.77 5.10
N ARG A 452 7.01 -4.86 4.94
CA ARG A 452 6.29 -4.33 3.76
C ARG A 452 6.49 -2.83 3.56
N LEU A 453 6.81 -2.05 4.59
CA LEU A 453 7.06 -0.60 4.50
C LEU A 453 8.46 -0.24 3.96
N LYS A 454 9.32 -1.22 3.68
CA LYS A 454 10.63 -1.01 3.03
C LYS A 454 10.54 -0.28 1.68
N LEU A 455 9.39 -0.40 1.00
CA LEU A 455 9.11 0.29 -0.27
C LEU A 455 9.14 1.82 -0.17
N PHE A 456 8.96 2.41 1.02
CA PHE A 456 9.13 3.85 1.23
C PHE A 456 10.59 4.20 1.54
N MET A 457 11.26 3.35 2.32
CA MET A 457 12.64 3.53 2.77
C MET A 457 13.64 3.45 1.61
N THR A 458 13.64 2.35 0.85
CA THR A 458 14.70 2.06 -0.13
C THR A 458 14.78 3.11 -1.24
N PRO A 459 13.67 3.58 -1.85
CA PRO A 459 13.77 4.60 -2.89
C PRO A 459 14.18 5.97 -2.36
N HIS A 460 13.80 6.31 -1.11
CA HIS A 460 14.30 7.52 -0.45
C HIS A 460 15.81 7.43 -0.18
N LEU A 461 16.32 6.26 0.22
CA LEU A 461 17.76 6.02 0.30
C LEU A 461 18.43 6.20 -1.05
N CYS A 462 17.82 5.78 -2.17
CA CYS A 462 18.36 6.02 -3.51
C CYS A 462 18.47 7.52 -3.83
N ILE A 463 17.45 8.32 -3.47
CA ILE A 463 17.47 9.78 -3.64
C ILE A 463 18.60 10.42 -2.81
N ILE A 464 18.73 10.01 -1.54
CA ILE A 464 19.77 10.49 -0.63
C ILE A 464 21.17 10.09 -1.12
N ALA A 465 21.36 8.86 -1.61
CA ALA A 465 22.61 8.39 -2.18
C ALA A 465 23.08 9.24 -3.37
N GLY A 466 22.14 9.77 -4.18
CA GLY A 466 22.44 10.71 -5.26
C GLY A 466 23.14 11.99 -4.79
N MET A 467 22.96 12.41 -3.53
CA MET A 467 23.60 13.62 -2.99
C MET A 467 25.12 13.52 -2.86
N VAL A 468 25.70 12.32 -2.92
CA VAL A 468 27.17 12.14 -2.97
C VAL A 468 27.79 12.97 -4.10
N PHE A 469 27.08 13.15 -5.22
CA PHE A 469 27.53 13.95 -6.35
C PHE A 469 27.04 15.40 -6.34
N SER A 470 26.70 15.92 -5.15
CA SER A 470 26.38 17.33 -4.99
C SER A 470 27.58 18.21 -5.33
N ARG A 471 27.37 19.17 -6.25
CA ARG A 471 28.43 20.12 -6.64
C ARG A 471 28.94 20.93 -5.45
N LYS A 472 28.04 21.27 -4.51
CA LYS A 472 28.37 22.02 -3.30
C LYS A 472 29.24 21.20 -2.35
N TYR A 473 28.90 19.93 -2.15
CA TYR A 473 29.57 19.06 -1.19
C TYR A 473 30.91 18.55 -1.69
N LEU A 474 30.99 18.13 -2.95
CA LEU A 474 32.26 17.68 -3.53
C LEU A 474 33.29 18.80 -3.66
N ALA A 475 32.86 20.02 -4.00
CA ALA A 475 33.75 21.19 -4.03
C ALA A 475 34.38 21.47 -2.65
N LEU A 476 33.71 21.06 -1.57
CA LEU A 476 34.12 21.25 -0.19
C LEU A 476 35.25 20.31 0.23
N VAL A 477 35.25 19.09 -0.32
CA VAL A 477 36.28 18.05 -0.12
C VAL A 477 37.47 18.25 -1.06
N GLY A 478 37.49 19.32 -1.86
CA GLY A 478 38.57 19.63 -2.80
C GLY A 478 38.37 19.06 -4.22
N ILE A 479 37.27 18.34 -4.46
CA ILE A 479 36.91 17.81 -5.79
C ILE A 479 36.17 18.90 -6.58
N LYS A 480 36.94 19.84 -7.13
CA LYS A 480 36.41 20.94 -7.95
C LYS A 480 36.46 20.67 -9.46
N ARG A 481 37.45 19.88 -9.90
CA ARG A 481 37.69 19.62 -11.33
C ARG A 481 36.70 18.57 -11.86
N GLU A 482 36.10 18.85 -13.02
CA GLU A 482 35.11 17.99 -13.65
C GLU A 482 35.64 16.57 -13.91
N HIS A 483 36.87 16.44 -14.41
CA HIS A 483 37.50 15.15 -14.69
C HIS A 483 37.64 14.25 -13.44
N VAL A 484 37.93 14.85 -12.28
CA VAL A 484 38.06 14.12 -11.02
C VAL A 484 36.67 13.65 -10.54
N ARG A 485 35.65 14.51 -10.68
CA ARG A 485 34.26 14.14 -10.37
C ARG A 485 33.76 13.01 -11.27
N LEU A 486 34.08 13.07 -12.56
CA LEU A 486 33.74 12.01 -13.52
C LEU A 486 34.46 10.69 -13.17
N THR A 487 35.74 10.75 -12.81
CA THR A 487 36.51 9.55 -12.41
C THR A 487 35.90 8.90 -11.16
N PHE A 488 35.55 9.72 -10.16
CA PHE A 488 34.88 9.24 -8.95
C PHE A 488 33.51 8.63 -9.26
N PHE A 489 32.74 9.26 -10.16
CA PHE A 489 31.46 8.73 -10.64
C PHE A 489 31.61 7.35 -11.31
N ILE A 490 32.53 7.22 -12.27
CA ILE A 490 32.78 5.96 -12.98
C ILE A 490 33.22 4.87 -11.99
N THR A 491 34.10 5.21 -11.05
CA THR A 491 34.58 4.26 -10.04
C THR A 491 33.43 3.76 -9.16
N LEU A 492 32.58 4.66 -8.68
CA LEU A 492 31.43 4.27 -7.86
C LEU A 492 30.44 3.40 -8.63
N VAL A 493 30.13 3.78 -9.88
CA VAL A 493 29.23 3.01 -10.75
C VAL A 493 29.80 1.61 -11.01
N ALA A 494 31.11 1.47 -11.23
CA ALA A 494 31.75 0.17 -11.42
C ALA A 494 31.57 -0.74 -10.19
N ILE A 495 31.77 -0.20 -8.98
CA ILE A 495 31.55 -0.93 -7.72
C ILE A 495 30.09 -1.37 -7.57
N MET A 496 29.15 -0.45 -7.78
CA MET A 496 27.71 -0.75 -7.66
C MET A 496 27.27 -1.80 -8.69
N THR A 497 27.80 -1.72 -9.92
CA THR A 497 27.42 -2.61 -11.02
C THR A 497 27.88 -4.04 -10.79
N TYR A 498 29.00 -4.27 -10.10
CA TYR A 498 29.52 -5.62 -9.83
C TYR A 498 28.47 -6.55 -9.20
N HIS A 499 27.82 -6.11 -8.11
CA HIS A 499 26.74 -6.86 -7.48
C HIS A 499 25.36 -6.52 -8.06
N GLY A 500 25.16 -5.26 -8.48
CA GLY A 500 23.87 -4.79 -8.99
C GLY A 500 23.45 -5.46 -10.30
N ALA A 501 24.38 -5.64 -11.25
CA ALA A 501 24.08 -6.25 -12.55
C ALA A 501 23.71 -7.72 -12.42
N GLN A 502 24.43 -8.48 -11.58
CA GLN A 502 24.13 -9.88 -11.30
C GLN A 502 22.70 -10.04 -10.78
N ARG A 503 22.27 -9.14 -9.89
CA ARG A 503 20.93 -9.19 -9.31
C ARG A 503 19.83 -8.89 -10.33
N VAL A 504 20.00 -7.83 -11.13
CA VAL A 504 19.05 -7.52 -12.22
C VAL A 504 18.98 -8.65 -13.24
N GLN A 505 20.11 -9.32 -13.50
CA GLN A 505 20.16 -10.47 -14.39
C GLN A 505 19.40 -11.68 -13.82
N VAL A 506 19.62 -12.03 -12.55
CA VAL A 506 18.90 -13.11 -11.88
C VAL A 506 17.39 -12.83 -11.85
N GLU A 507 17.00 -11.59 -11.54
CA GLU A 507 15.59 -11.18 -11.53
C GLU A 507 14.94 -11.32 -12.91
N ARG A 508 15.64 -10.95 -13.98
CA ARG A 508 15.14 -11.09 -15.36
C ARG A 508 15.10 -12.53 -15.86
N GLN A 509 15.99 -13.39 -15.36
CA GLN A 509 16.08 -14.80 -15.74
C GLN A 509 15.05 -15.68 -15.02
N PHE A 510 14.33 -15.15 -14.04
CA PHE A 510 13.22 -15.86 -13.42
C PHE A 510 12.07 -15.98 -14.42
N TYR A 511 11.77 -17.21 -14.86
CA TYR A 511 10.59 -17.53 -15.67
C TYR A 511 9.68 -18.44 -14.85
N GLY A 512 8.51 -17.93 -14.49
CA GLY A 512 7.45 -18.64 -13.79
C GLY A 512 6.18 -18.72 -14.63
N GLU A 513 5.30 -19.64 -14.27
CA GLU A 513 3.97 -19.76 -14.87
C GLU A 513 2.93 -19.82 -13.75
N TYR A 514 1.86 -19.02 -13.90
CA TYR A 514 0.75 -19.09 -12.97
C TYR A 514 -0.15 -20.28 -13.30
N SER A 515 -0.28 -21.22 -12.37
CA SER A 515 -1.25 -22.31 -12.46
C SER A 515 -1.93 -22.55 -11.10
N ASN A 516 -3.25 -22.73 -11.12
CA ASN A 516 -4.05 -23.05 -9.94
C ASN A 516 -5.35 -23.76 -10.37
N ILE A 517 -5.19 -24.99 -10.83
CA ILE A 517 -6.24 -25.83 -11.41
C ILE A 517 -7.34 -26.11 -10.37
N GLU A 518 -6.97 -26.33 -9.11
CA GLU A 518 -7.92 -26.60 -8.04
C GLU A 518 -8.86 -25.42 -7.77
N GLN A 519 -8.35 -24.19 -7.90
CA GLN A 519 -9.20 -23.00 -7.76
C GLN A 519 -10.07 -22.77 -8.99
N GLU A 520 -9.56 -23.07 -10.18
CA GLU A 520 -10.33 -23.04 -11.44
C GLU A 520 -11.54 -23.99 -11.35
N GLN A 521 -11.29 -25.26 -11.01
CA GLN A 521 -12.32 -26.29 -10.85
C GLN A 521 -13.38 -25.90 -9.82
N LEU A 522 -12.97 -25.27 -8.71
CA LEU A 522 -13.89 -24.75 -7.70
C LEU A 522 -14.82 -23.70 -8.32
N PHE A 523 -14.29 -22.75 -9.07
CA PHE A 523 -15.08 -21.67 -9.66
C PHE A 523 -15.95 -22.12 -10.83
N ASP A 524 -15.49 -23.07 -11.64
CA ASP A 524 -16.30 -23.74 -12.65
C ASP A 524 -17.47 -24.50 -12.02
N TRP A 525 -17.21 -25.21 -10.91
CA TRP A 525 -18.27 -25.86 -10.17
C TRP A 525 -19.28 -24.86 -9.60
N VAL A 526 -18.82 -23.75 -9.00
CA VAL A 526 -19.70 -22.67 -8.51
C VAL A 526 -20.54 -22.12 -9.67
N ASN A 527 -19.90 -21.90 -10.83
CA ASN A 527 -20.54 -21.41 -12.05
C ASN A 527 -21.67 -22.32 -12.53
N ALA A 528 -21.45 -23.63 -12.55
CA ALA A 528 -22.39 -24.62 -13.07
C ALA A 528 -23.45 -25.10 -12.07
N ASN A 529 -23.14 -25.16 -10.77
CA ASN A 529 -23.95 -25.90 -9.78
C ASN A 529 -24.62 -25.01 -8.73
N THR A 530 -24.37 -23.70 -8.70
CA THR A 530 -24.93 -22.80 -7.68
C THR A 530 -25.71 -21.64 -8.29
N PRO A 531 -26.84 -21.23 -7.66
CA PRO A 531 -27.62 -20.10 -8.14
C PRO A 531 -26.85 -18.78 -8.00
N LYS A 532 -27.21 -17.76 -8.79
CA LYS A 532 -26.50 -16.47 -8.80
C LYS A 532 -26.57 -15.69 -7.48
N ASN A 533 -27.58 -15.95 -6.66
CA ASN A 533 -27.76 -15.35 -5.34
C ASN A 533 -27.18 -16.20 -4.20
N ALA A 534 -26.50 -17.31 -4.48
CA ALA A 534 -25.88 -18.16 -3.46
C ALA A 534 -24.79 -17.41 -2.70
N VAL A 535 -24.87 -17.43 -1.37
CA VAL A 535 -23.94 -16.68 -0.51
C VAL A 535 -22.78 -17.55 -0.05
N PHE A 536 -21.56 -17.07 -0.27
CA PHE A 536 -20.33 -17.78 0.09
C PHE A 536 -19.59 -17.13 1.28
N ALA A 537 -18.99 -17.98 2.12
CA ALA A 537 -18.05 -17.58 3.16
C ALA A 537 -16.78 -18.43 3.11
N GLY A 538 -15.66 -17.87 3.56
CA GLY A 538 -14.37 -18.56 3.61
C GLY A 538 -13.21 -17.61 3.89
N LYS A 539 -12.01 -18.05 3.55
CA LYS A 539 -10.78 -17.25 3.63
C LYS A 539 -10.90 -16.01 2.73
N MET A 540 -10.52 -14.84 3.26
CA MET A 540 -10.62 -13.55 2.56
C MET A 540 -10.06 -13.56 1.14
N SER A 541 -8.88 -14.17 0.96
CA SER A 541 -8.17 -14.20 -0.32
C SER A 541 -8.93 -14.98 -1.40
N ILE A 542 -9.63 -16.05 -1.00
CA ILE A 542 -10.41 -16.89 -1.91
C ILE A 542 -11.73 -16.19 -2.23
N MET A 543 -12.36 -15.56 -1.23
CA MET A 543 -13.64 -14.87 -1.42
C MET A 543 -13.55 -13.70 -2.41
N ALA A 544 -12.45 -12.94 -2.41
CA ALA A 544 -12.25 -11.88 -3.41
C ALA A 544 -12.19 -12.43 -4.83
N ASN A 545 -11.46 -13.52 -5.05
CA ASN A 545 -11.38 -14.17 -6.36
C ASN A 545 -12.70 -14.84 -6.75
N LEU A 546 -13.43 -15.41 -5.78
CA LEU A 546 -14.75 -16.00 -6.01
C LEU A 546 -15.74 -14.93 -6.48
N LEU A 547 -15.77 -13.76 -5.81
CA LEU A 547 -16.59 -12.64 -6.23
C LEU A 547 -16.23 -12.18 -7.65
N LEU A 548 -14.93 -12.03 -7.95
CA LEU A 548 -14.45 -11.61 -9.27
C LEU A 548 -14.85 -12.60 -10.38
N ALA A 549 -14.54 -13.88 -10.22
CA ALA A 549 -14.70 -14.89 -11.28
C ALA A 549 -16.15 -15.36 -11.45
N THR A 550 -16.97 -15.28 -10.38
CA THR A 550 -18.31 -15.89 -10.38
C THR A 550 -19.44 -14.88 -10.15
N GLY A 551 -19.17 -13.70 -9.59
CA GLY A 551 -20.19 -12.69 -9.28
C GLY A 551 -21.18 -13.10 -8.19
N ARG A 552 -20.85 -14.10 -7.36
CA ARG A 552 -21.70 -14.53 -6.23
C ARG A 552 -21.48 -13.64 -5.00
N PRO A 553 -22.53 -13.38 -4.20
CA PRO A 553 -22.39 -12.66 -2.93
C PRO A 553 -21.41 -13.35 -1.97
N ILE A 554 -20.58 -12.55 -1.30
CA ILE A 554 -19.62 -13.00 -0.29
C ILE A 554 -19.86 -12.31 1.05
N VAL A 555 -19.63 -13.05 2.14
CA VAL A 555 -19.79 -12.53 3.52
C VAL A 555 -18.50 -11.92 4.05
N ASN A 556 -17.35 -12.44 3.64
CA ASN A 556 -16.03 -12.05 4.12
C ASN A 556 -15.16 -11.63 2.94
N ASN A 557 -14.37 -10.57 3.11
CA ASN A 557 -13.50 -10.06 2.06
C ASN A 557 -12.19 -9.49 2.66
N PRO A 558 -11.17 -9.16 1.83
CA PRO A 558 -9.87 -8.68 2.31
C PRO A 558 -9.87 -7.32 3.00
N TYR A 559 -10.96 -6.56 2.96
CA TYR A 559 -11.04 -5.25 3.62
C TYR A 559 -11.20 -5.41 5.14
N TYR A 560 -10.13 -5.10 5.88
CA TYR A 560 -10.04 -5.36 7.32
C TYR A 560 -10.03 -4.11 8.20
N GLU A 561 -10.31 -2.94 7.63
CA GLU A 561 -10.11 -1.66 8.32
C GLU A 561 -11.23 -1.35 9.30
N SER A 562 -12.48 -1.69 8.97
CA SER A 562 -13.62 -1.45 9.84
C SER A 562 -13.73 -2.50 10.94
N THR A 563 -14.14 -2.07 12.12
CA THR A 563 -14.36 -2.97 13.27
C THR A 563 -15.40 -4.06 12.94
N GLU A 564 -16.48 -3.68 12.24
CA GLU A 564 -17.51 -4.62 11.80
C GLU A 564 -16.96 -5.74 10.89
N MET A 565 -16.07 -5.41 9.94
CA MET A 565 -15.50 -6.43 9.05
C MET A 565 -14.52 -7.34 9.77
N ARG A 566 -13.79 -6.82 10.77
CA ARG A 566 -12.95 -7.62 11.66
C ARG A 566 -13.77 -8.62 12.45
N ASP A 567 -14.91 -8.20 12.99
CA ASP A 567 -15.84 -9.08 13.72
C ASP A 567 -16.48 -10.13 12.81
N ARG A 568 -16.88 -9.76 11.59
CA ARG A 568 -17.41 -10.70 10.60
C ARG A 568 -16.36 -11.74 10.20
N THR A 569 -15.13 -11.32 9.97
CA THR A 569 -14.02 -12.24 9.71
C THR A 569 -13.81 -13.19 10.87
N LEU A 570 -13.78 -12.66 12.11
CA LEU A 570 -13.61 -13.47 13.31
C LEU A 570 -14.70 -14.55 13.39
N LYS A 571 -15.96 -14.20 13.12
CA LYS A 571 -17.08 -15.16 13.07
C LYS A 571 -16.91 -16.22 11.99
N VAL A 572 -16.52 -15.85 10.77
CA VAL A 572 -16.26 -16.83 9.70
C VAL A 572 -15.09 -17.74 10.04
N TYR A 573 -14.05 -17.20 10.68
CA TYR A 573 -12.84 -17.93 11.04
C TYR A 573 -13.04 -18.83 12.27
N GLU A 574 -14.19 -18.80 12.95
CA GLU A 574 -14.54 -19.74 14.02
C GLU A 574 -14.46 -21.20 13.56
N ILE A 575 -14.59 -21.45 12.26
CA ILE A 575 -14.42 -22.78 11.66
C ILE A 575 -13.03 -23.40 11.93
N TYR A 576 -12.00 -22.57 12.06
CA TYR A 576 -10.63 -23.01 12.35
C TYR A 576 -10.38 -23.25 13.85
N SER A 577 -11.37 -22.99 14.70
CA SER A 577 -11.27 -23.18 16.15
C SER A 577 -11.55 -24.63 16.58
N ARG A 578 -11.62 -24.84 17.90
CA ARG A 578 -12.05 -26.10 18.54
C ARG A 578 -13.51 -26.04 19.04
N LYS A 579 -14.32 -25.10 18.53
CA LYS A 579 -15.75 -25.00 18.83
C LYS A 579 -16.52 -26.17 18.22
N ASP A 580 -17.71 -26.44 18.76
CA ASP A 580 -18.58 -27.50 18.26
C ASP A 580 -19.22 -27.10 16.92
N ALA A 581 -19.41 -28.07 16.02
CA ALA A 581 -19.92 -27.82 14.67
C ALA A 581 -21.27 -27.09 14.67
N ALA A 582 -22.17 -27.44 15.60
CA ALA A 582 -23.50 -26.80 15.73
C ALA A 582 -23.41 -25.32 16.12
N ALA A 583 -22.44 -24.94 16.96
CA ALA A 583 -22.25 -23.54 17.36
C ALA A 583 -21.77 -22.69 16.17
N VAL A 584 -20.79 -23.21 15.41
CA VAL A 584 -20.28 -22.53 14.21
C VAL A 584 -21.35 -22.46 13.12
N TYR A 585 -22.15 -23.52 12.97
CA TYR A 585 -23.28 -23.56 12.05
C TYR A 585 -24.29 -22.45 12.34
N GLU A 586 -24.70 -22.29 13.60
CA GLU A 586 -25.62 -21.23 14.00
C GLU A 586 -25.03 -19.82 13.80
N THR A 587 -23.72 -19.64 14.03
CA THR A 587 -23.02 -18.37 13.71
C THR A 587 -23.10 -18.06 12.21
N LEU A 588 -22.75 -19.03 11.35
CA LEU A 588 -22.77 -18.86 9.89
C LEU A 588 -24.20 -18.66 9.35
N ARG A 589 -25.17 -19.39 9.90
CA ARG A 589 -26.60 -19.26 9.58
C ARG A 589 -27.13 -17.86 9.89
N LYS A 590 -26.76 -17.28 11.03
CA LYS A 590 -27.11 -15.89 11.39
C LYS A 590 -26.54 -14.86 10.42
N MET A 591 -25.42 -15.19 9.75
CA MET A 591 -24.83 -14.36 8.70
C MET A 591 -25.40 -14.66 7.30
N GLN A 592 -26.41 -15.53 7.20
CA GLN A 592 -27.06 -15.93 5.94
C GLN A 592 -26.10 -16.55 4.93
N VAL A 593 -25.18 -17.38 5.40
CA VAL A 593 -24.25 -18.13 4.55
C VAL A 593 -24.91 -19.41 4.03
N ASP A 594 -24.86 -19.62 2.72
CA ASP A 594 -25.35 -20.86 2.10
C ASP A 594 -24.23 -21.88 1.90
N TYR A 595 -23.05 -21.41 1.50
CA TYR A 595 -21.88 -22.24 1.20
C TYR A 595 -20.64 -21.75 1.93
N LEU A 596 -19.88 -22.68 2.51
CA LEU A 596 -18.61 -22.45 3.19
C LEU A 596 -17.49 -23.13 2.42
N VAL A 597 -16.48 -22.35 2.02
CA VAL A 597 -15.28 -22.84 1.32
C VAL A 597 -14.16 -23.03 2.31
N LEU A 598 -13.63 -24.25 2.40
CA LEU A 598 -12.47 -24.63 3.21
C LEU A 598 -11.26 -24.88 2.32
N ASP A 599 -10.10 -24.41 2.78
CA ASP A 599 -8.81 -24.71 2.17
C ASP A 599 -7.97 -25.62 3.07
N GLU A 600 -7.23 -26.54 2.44
CA GLU A 600 -6.37 -27.51 3.12
C GLU A 600 -5.32 -26.82 4.00
N GLY A 601 -4.68 -25.78 3.44
CA GLY A 601 -3.60 -25.03 4.07
C GLY A 601 -3.95 -24.53 5.47
N ASN A 602 -5.08 -23.83 5.60
CA ASN A 602 -5.53 -23.30 6.89
C ASN A 602 -6.11 -24.37 7.81
N CYS A 603 -6.76 -25.41 7.29
CA CYS A 603 -7.31 -26.48 8.13
C CYS A 603 -6.19 -27.26 8.84
N TYR A 604 -5.11 -27.62 8.13
CA TYR A 604 -4.01 -28.42 8.67
C TYR A 604 -2.82 -27.58 9.15
N GLY A 605 -2.82 -26.27 8.86
CA GLY A 605 -1.72 -25.38 9.20
C GLY A 605 -0.49 -25.56 8.31
N LEU A 606 -0.67 -26.08 7.09
CA LEU A 606 0.38 -26.19 6.09
C LEU A 606 0.75 -24.77 5.63
N GLY A 607 2.04 -24.43 5.73
CA GLY A 607 2.56 -23.09 5.37
C GLY A 607 2.70 -22.10 6.53
N ALA A 608 2.29 -22.44 7.76
CA ALA A 608 2.61 -21.63 8.93
C ALA A 608 4.11 -21.81 9.30
N GLY A 609 4.99 -20.98 8.74
CA GLY A 609 6.44 -21.08 8.95
C GLY A 609 6.91 -20.84 10.39
N LYS A 610 6.05 -20.29 11.26
CA LYS A 610 6.35 -20.01 12.68
C LYS A 610 5.54 -20.91 13.62
N SER A 611 6.20 -21.46 14.63
CA SER A 611 5.53 -22.20 15.70
C SER A 611 4.53 -21.29 16.44
N GLY A 612 3.28 -21.74 16.59
CA GLY A 612 2.22 -20.96 17.25
C GLY A 612 1.45 -20.00 16.33
N CYS A 613 1.66 -20.08 15.01
CA CYS A 613 0.99 -19.25 14.02
C CYS A 613 -0.01 -20.00 13.14
N ARG A 614 -0.41 -21.23 13.51
CA ARG A 614 -1.51 -21.91 12.80
C ARG A 614 -2.83 -21.26 13.20
N MET A 615 -3.83 -21.31 12.31
CA MET A 615 -5.16 -20.75 12.60
C MET A 615 -5.77 -21.31 13.89
N VAL A 616 -5.56 -22.60 14.18
CA VAL A 616 -5.98 -23.21 15.45
C VAL A 616 -5.22 -22.65 16.66
N ASP A 617 -3.94 -22.30 16.52
CA ASP A 617 -3.13 -21.74 17.61
C ASP A 617 -3.60 -20.31 17.95
N LEU A 618 -3.98 -19.51 16.94
CA LEU A 618 -4.58 -18.18 17.12
C LEU A 618 -5.89 -18.25 17.93
N TRP A 619 -6.73 -19.24 17.63
CA TRP A 619 -7.96 -19.48 18.38
C TRP A 619 -7.71 -20.04 19.78
N ASP A 620 -6.76 -20.97 19.91
CA ASP A 620 -6.36 -21.51 21.20
C ASP A 620 -5.82 -20.38 22.10
N PHE A 621 -5.12 -19.38 21.54
CA PHE A 621 -4.71 -18.20 22.31
C PHE A 621 -5.91 -17.31 22.70
N SER A 622 -6.80 -17.02 21.75
CA SER A 622 -8.01 -16.19 21.98
C SER A 622 -8.94 -16.76 23.08
N ASP A 623 -9.05 -18.10 23.17
CA ASP A 623 -9.84 -18.80 24.20
C ASP A 623 -9.00 -19.17 25.46
N ASN A 624 -7.81 -18.56 25.64
CA ASN A 624 -6.89 -18.88 26.74
C ASN A 624 -6.61 -20.40 26.89
N GLY A 625 -6.66 -21.15 25.80
CA GLY A 625 -6.46 -22.60 25.72
C GLY A 625 -7.56 -23.44 26.36
N ARG A 626 -8.74 -22.88 26.67
CA ARG A 626 -9.81 -23.60 27.38
C ARG A 626 -10.30 -24.81 26.59
N ALA A 627 -10.66 -24.65 25.32
CA ALA A 627 -11.11 -25.75 24.48
C ALA A 627 -10.02 -26.85 24.31
N LYS A 628 -8.75 -26.45 24.22
CA LYS A 628 -7.61 -27.37 24.16
C LYS A 628 -7.45 -28.18 25.44
N ARG A 629 -7.56 -27.54 26.63
CA ARG A 629 -7.51 -28.23 27.93
C ARG A 629 -8.67 -29.21 28.12
N LEU A 630 -9.82 -28.93 27.53
CA LEU A 630 -10.99 -29.83 27.52
C LEU A 630 -10.84 -30.99 26.52
N GLY A 631 -9.70 -31.14 25.85
CA GLY A 631 -9.45 -32.22 24.90
C GLY A 631 -10.24 -32.11 23.58
N LYS A 632 -10.83 -30.94 23.28
CA LYS A 632 -11.58 -30.75 22.03
C LYS A 632 -10.64 -30.80 20.82
N ARG A 633 -11.05 -31.53 19.79
CA ARG A 633 -10.32 -31.62 18.52
C ARG A 633 -10.59 -30.37 17.65
N PRO A 634 -9.67 -29.99 16.75
CA PRO A 634 -9.90 -28.88 15.82
C PRO A 634 -11.03 -29.22 14.85
N LEU A 635 -11.91 -28.25 14.58
CA LEU A 635 -13.13 -28.47 13.78
C LEU A 635 -12.83 -28.59 12.27
N CYS A 636 -12.03 -27.68 11.71
CA CYS A 636 -11.73 -27.62 10.27
C CYS A 636 -11.25 -28.97 9.68
N PRO A 637 -10.26 -29.68 10.26
CA PRO A 637 -9.83 -30.99 9.76
C PRO A 637 -10.93 -32.06 9.75
N ILE A 638 -11.82 -32.04 10.74
CA ILE A 638 -12.95 -32.99 10.84
C ILE A 638 -13.92 -32.75 9.69
N LEU A 639 -14.26 -31.48 9.43
CA LEU A 639 -15.17 -31.09 8.36
C LEU A 639 -14.56 -31.22 6.95
N TYR A 640 -13.23 -31.09 6.85
CA TYR A 640 -12.50 -31.26 5.60
C TYR A 640 -12.46 -32.74 5.18
N SER A 641 -12.19 -33.64 6.12
CA SER A 641 -12.03 -35.08 5.85
C SER A 641 -13.35 -35.85 5.77
N GLY A 642 -14.41 -35.44 6.47
CA GLY A 642 -15.69 -36.17 6.52
C GLY A 642 -16.93 -35.28 6.48
N SER A 643 -18.08 -35.89 6.25
CA SER A 643 -19.39 -35.23 6.34
C SER A 643 -19.87 -35.19 7.80
N ALA A 644 -19.60 -34.12 8.53
CA ALA A 644 -20.16 -33.94 9.86
C ALA A 644 -21.42 -33.07 9.80
N HIS A 645 -22.56 -33.65 10.23
CA HIS A 645 -23.78 -32.89 10.50
C HIS A 645 -23.46 -31.77 11.51
N PRO A 646 -23.93 -30.51 11.32
CA PRO A 646 -24.97 -30.02 10.38
C PRO A 646 -24.52 -29.64 8.96
N PHE A 647 -23.25 -29.80 8.61
CA PHE A 647 -22.73 -29.41 7.30
C PHE A 647 -22.84 -30.54 6.28
N ARG A 648 -23.26 -30.22 5.05
CA ARG A 648 -23.29 -31.17 3.94
C ARG A 648 -22.20 -30.86 2.93
N ARG A 649 -21.28 -31.79 2.70
CA ARG A 649 -20.25 -31.65 1.67
C ARG A 649 -20.88 -31.75 0.27
N VAL A 650 -20.61 -30.76 -0.58
CA VAL A 650 -21.18 -30.66 -1.95
C VAL A 650 -20.12 -30.58 -3.05
N PHE A 651 -18.90 -30.19 -2.71
CA PHE A 651 -17.76 -30.18 -3.62
C PHE A 651 -16.47 -30.56 -2.88
N ALA A 652 -15.55 -31.18 -3.61
CA ALA A 652 -14.26 -31.60 -3.12
C ALA A 652 -13.27 -31.69 -4.29
N ASN A 653 -12.08 -31.13 -4.10
CA ASN A 653 -10.90 -31.48 -4.86
C ASN A 653 -9.69 -31.57 -3.92
N ASN A 654 -8.48 -31.62 -4.47
CA ASN A 654 -7.25 -31.85 -3.71
C ASN A 654 -6.98 -30.75 -2.66
N HIS A 655 -7.41 -29.51 -2.92
CA HIS A 655 -7.07 -28.37 -2.06
C HIS A 655 -8.29 -27.73 -1.39
N TYR A 656 -9.48 -27.82 -1.99
CA TYR A 656 -10.70 -27.16 -1.54
C TYR A 656 -11.86 -28.11 -1.27
N VAL A 657 -12.63 -27.78 -0.23
CA VAL A 657 -13.90 -28.46 0.09
C VAL A 657 -14.99 -27.41 0.27
N VAL A 658 -16.14 -27.62 -0.36
CA VAL A 658 -17.32 -26.76 -0.15
C VAL A 658 -18.37 -27.51 0.65
N LEU A 659 -18.81 -26.85 1.72
CA LEU A 659 -19.87 -27.31 2.60
C LEU A 659 -21.11 -26.44 2.39
N ARG A 660 -22.26 -27.06 2.19
CA ARG A 660 -23.56 -26.42 2.17
C ARG A 660 -24.16 -26.43 3.57
N LEU A 661 -24.77 -25.30 3.94
CA LEU A 661 -25.58 -25.19 5.14
C LEU A 661 -27.03 -25.53 4.76
N ASP A 662 -27.50 -26.72 5.15
CA ASP A 662 -28.88 -27.14 4.90
C ASP A 662 -29.78 -26.58 6.00
N TYR A 663 -30.62 -25.58 5.66
CA TYR A 663 -31.61 -24.98 6.58
C TYR A 663 -32.72 -25.94 7.04
N SER A 664 -32.54 -27.26 6.92
CA SER A 664 -33.46 -28.26 7.44
C SER A 664 -33.54 -28.12 8.97
N THR A 665 -34.72 -27.70 9.44
CA THR A 665 -35.11 -27.66 10.85
C THR A 665 -34.89 -29.04 11.47
N TYR A 666 -33.86 -29.20 12.29
CA TYR A 666 -33.75 -30.39 13.13
C TYR A 666 -34.44 -30.12 14.47
N VAL A 667 -35.31 -31.04 14.87
CA VAL A 667 -35.90 -31.08 16.21
C VAL A 667 -34.93 -31.86 17.08
N GLU A 668 -34.22 -31.18 17.99
CA GLU A 668 -33.47 -31.85 19.05
C GLU A 668 -34.48 -32.52 20.00
N LEU A 669 -34.69 -33.83 19.85
CA LEU A 669 -35.38 -34.61 20.87
C LEU A 669 -34.44 -34.80 22.05
N LYS A 670 -34.52 -33.92 23.05
CA LYS A 670 -33.92 -34.17 24.36
C LYS A 670 -34.68 -35.34 25.00
N PRO A 671 -34.05 -36.52 25.23
CA PRO A 671 -34.72 -37.60 25.94
C PRO A 671 -35.06 -37.12 27.35
N LYS A 672 -36.35 -37.20 27.71
CA LYS A 672 -36.88 -36.76 29.02
C LYS A 672 -36.65 -37.77 30.15
N THR A 673 -35.96 -38.87 29.90
CA THR A 673 -35.72 -39.91 30.91
C THR A 673 -34.29 -40.42 30.83
N PRO A 674 -33.55 -40.47 31.96
CA PRO A 674 -32.32 -41.22 32.00
C PRO A 674 -32.65 -42.70 31.78
N ILE A 675 -31.99 -43.31 30.79
CA ILE A 675 -31.99 -44.76 30.64
C ILE A 675 -31.30 -45.30 31.89
N LEU A 676 -32.11 -45.83 32.81
CA LEU A 676 -31.64 -46.71 33.88
C LEU A 676 -30.96 -47.89 33.19
N MET A 677 -29.63 -47.92 33.22
CA MET A 677 -28.89 -49.17 33.05
C MET A 677 -29.26 -50.05 34.25
N LEU A 678 -30.07 -51.07 33.99
CA LEU A 678 -30.22 -52.20 34.90
C LEU A 678 -28.95 -53.05 34.82
N SER A 679 -28.47 -53.38 36.01
CA SER A 679 -27.27 -54.16 36.39
C SER A 679 -26.93 -55.35 35.51
#